data_AF-A0A483NR08-F1
#
_entry.id   AF-A0A483NR08-F1
#
_cell.length_a   1.000
_cell.length_b   1.000
_cell.length_c   1.000
_cell.angle_alpha   90.00
_cell.angle_beta   90.00
_cell.angle_gamma   90.00
#
_symmetry.space_group_name_H-M   'P 1'
#
loop_
_entity.id
_entity.type
_entity.pdbx_description
1 polymer ?
#
loop_
_entity_poly.entity_id
_entity_poly.type
_entity_poly.pdbx_seq_one_letter_code
_entity_poly.pdbx_strand_id
1 'polypeptide(L)'
;MDDSKLRYFASAWLISITLPADSAERYNAQFVNGIDPLAFNQFVASDGDVMPGTYDVNIYINDLLVDSRPVRFSEDSAHGGLAPCLSAAEYIRYGVKIDDDHQPCFALSQTIRQAEQQLDIANHRLIIHIPQQYIEHYPRDYVSPMRFDEGINAAFVNYSYSTDANNGDGGSHQYQYLSLNSGINIASWRLRNNAYWNKFSGQADKWQSIASWAETNIIPWRSRLVVGQTSTDNSVFDSVQFRGVQLGTDAEMRPSSQTGFAPVIRGVANSNARVEVRQNNYLIYSENVPAGPFELNDISAVNRSGDFYVTVIEADGSQTTFTVAYTTLPQLVRAGQWNYQLSAGKYHDGADGYAPALMQSSLSYGLNNTFTLYGGALAAENYRAGAFGVGSNLGEIGALSADYTLAGTTLASGQRKQGGSVRFLYAKSFLSSKTDFQIAGYRYSTAGYYSLSDAVNERRRWHNGLYENDYWPSDEDESWQASAPQHYYTSWFYNKKHRFDISARQTLGKNSAFFLNFSQQNYWNSSGSDISLQAGFNSTIHNVNYGLYYQNTRSHFTHDDNSITLRVSIPFTLQENRRINTAFTLAHSKSSGTSGQAGVNGTLLDDDRLSWAVTSAYDDTSHSTNSASLGYLGQYGNLYTGYAYSKSHRQASLNLSGGVVAHRGGVTLSQPLGSTFALVEAKDAQGVGIENQTGVRIDPFGYAVVPQSVPYRVNSVALNPQDFDAFLDVPNAVADTVPTRGAITRVRFDTFRGYSVLIHTTLADGSYPPLGAELYRASGISNGLVGPGGDVYVSGIDSGEKLQMKWGETHQQSCEITLPELRQEPQQATAWRELSLICTVTPSR
;
A
#
# COMPACT_ATOMS: atom_id res chain seq x y z
N MET A 1 92.11 -6.63 -13.30
CA MET A 1 91.03 -7.45 -13.90
C MET A 1 89.97 -6.46 -14.35
N ASP A 2 90.21 -5.75 -15.45
CA ASP A 2 90.00 -6.18 -16.86
C ASP A 2 88.52 -6.42 -17.15
N ASP A 3 87.93 -5.96 -18.25
CA ASP A 3 88.40 -5.20 -19.41
C ASP A 3 87.10 -4.81 -20.17
N SER A 4 87.14 -3.69 -20.88
CA SER A 4 86.31 -3.29 -22.03
C SER A 4 84.81 -3.66 -22.18
N LYS A 5 84.07 -2.65 -22.69
CA LYS A 5 82.73 -2.65 -23.34
C LYS A 5 81.59 -2.21 -22.40
N LEU A 6 80.68 -1.31 -22.76
CA LEU A 6 80.28 -0.82 -24.08
C LEU A 6 79.64 0.57 -23.94
N ARG A 7 79.98 1.42 -24.90
CA ARG A 7 79.47 2.77 -25.16
C ARG A 7 77.93 2.82 -25.23
N TYR A 8 77.40 4.00 -24.90
CA TYR A 8 76.12 4.62 -25.33
C TYR A 8 75.25 5.15 -24.16
N PHE A 9 75.80 6.02 -23.32
CA PHE A 9 75.02 6.79 -22.33
C PHE A 9 75.48 8.25 -22.26
N ALA A 10 75.50 8.96 -23.39
CA ALA A 10 75.71 10.40 -23.40
C ALA A 10 75.25 11.05 -24.73
N SER A 11 73.94 11.11 -24.96
CA SER A 11 73.36 12.06 -25.94
C SER A 11 71.83 12.04 -25.87
N ALA A 12 71.23 12.76 -24.92
CA ALA A 12 69.86 13.31 -25.02
C ALA A 12 69.53 14.17 -23.79
N TRP A 13 70.25 15.28 -23.62
CA TRP A 13 69.72 16.44 -22.92
C TRP A 13 69.49 17.51 -23.99
N LEU A 14 68.23 17.75 -24.36
CA LEU A 14 67.63 19.08 -24.56
C LEU A 14 66.31 19.00 -25.34
N ILE A 15 65.29 19.62 -24.74
CA ILE A 15 64.03 20.11 -25.32
C ILE A 15 62.92 19.05 -25.47
N SER A 16 62.17 18.89 -24.39
CA SER A 16 60.73 18.59 -24.47
C SER A 16 60.02 19.57 -23.55
N ILE A 17 59.88 20.81 -24.03
CA ILE A 17 58.83 21.71 -23.57
C ILE A 17 57.54 21.14 -24.17
N THR A 18 56.91 20.20 -23.47
CA THR A 18 55.52 19.86 -23.73
C THR A 18 54.70 21.01 -23.17
N LEU A 19 54.32 21.94 -24.03
CA LEU A 19 53.13 22.75 -23.79
C LEU A 19 52.00 21.77 -23.48
N PRO A 20 51.24 21.89 -22.38
CA PRO A 20 49.98 21.19 -22.28
C PRO A 20 49.12 21.74 -23.42
N ALA A 21 49.01 20.98 -24.49
CA ALA A 21 47.96 21.18 -25.46
C ALA A 21 46.70 20.70 -24.76
N ASP A 22 45.98 21.63 -24.17
CA ASP A 22 44.58 21.44 -23.79
C ASP A 22 43.82 21.23 -25.11
N SER A 23 43.69 19.97 -25.52
CA SER A 23 42.77 19.61 -26.59
C SER A 23 41.44 19.32 -25.94
N ALA A 24 40.54 20.30 -25.94
CA ALA A 24 39.12 20.09 -25.68
C ALA A 24 38.66 18.85 -26.49
N GLU A 25 37.90 17.96 -25.86
CA GLU A 25 37.42 16.75 -26.53
C GLU A 25 36.56 17.15 -27.73
N ARG A 26 37.00 16.82 -28.95
CA ARG A 26 36.26 17.12 -30.18
C ARG A 26 35.63 15.85 -30.70
N TYR A 27 34.31 15.84 -30.73
CA TYR A 27 33.57 14.76 -31.35
C TYR A 27 33.76 14.82 -32.88
N ASN A 28 33.94 13.64 -33.50
CA ASN A 28 34.09 13.58 -34.94
C ASN A 28 32.73 13.79 -35.62
N ALA A 29 32.43 15.06 -35.92
CA ALA A 29 31.22 15.49 -36.61
C ALA A 29 31.05 14.87 -38.01
N GLN A 30 32.09 14.27 -38.61
CA GLN A 30 31.96 13.60 -39.91
C GLN A 30 31.12 12.32 -39.86
N PHE A 31 30.88 11.76 -38.67
CA PHE A 31 29.97 10.62 -38.49
C PHE A 31 28.50 11.03 -38.38
N VAL A 32 28.19 12.33 -38.27
CA VAL A 32 26.83 12.83 -38.16
C VAL A 32 26.48 13.60 -39.45
N ASN A 33 25.68 12.96 -40.30
CA ASN A 33 25.31 13.53 -41.60
C ASN A 33 24.46 14.79 -41.42
N GLY A 34 24.80 15.86 -42.14
CA GLY A 34 23.96 17.08 -42.27
C GLY A 34 24.19 18.17 -41.22
N ILE A 35 25.31 18.13 -40.46
CA ILE A 35 25.60 19.15 -39.43
C ILE A 35 26.88 19.92 -39.77
N ASP A 36 26.90 21.23 -39.45
CA ASP A 36 28.14 22.02 -39.43
C ASP A 36 29.08 21.49 -38.31
N PRO A 37 30.27 20.98 -38.65
CA PRO A 37 31.24 20.47 -37.68
C PRO A 37 31.64 21.47 -36.60
N LEU A 38 31.60 22.77 -36.91
CA LEU A 38 31.96 23.83 -35.96
C LEU A 38 30.84 24.06 -34.95
N ALA A 39 29.59 24.14 -35.41
CA ALA A 39 28.42 24.27 -34.55
C ALA A 39 28.19 23.02 -33.69
N PHE A 40 28.39 21.83 -34.26
CA PHE A 40 28.33 20.57 -33.52
C PHE A 40 29.42 20.51 -32.46
N ASN A 41 30.67 20.82 -32.80
CA ASN A 41 31.73 20.85 -31.79
C ASN A 41 31.57 22.03 -30.82
N GLN A 42 30.93 23.14 -31.15
CA GLN A 42 30.61 24.18 -30.15
C GLN A 42 29.50 23.76 -29.19
N PHE A 43 28.50 23.01 -29.69
CA PHE A 43 27.43 22.45 -28.88
C PHE A 43 27.89 21.29 -28.00
N VAL A 44 28.80 20.45 -28.51
CA VAL A 44 29.25 19.23 -27.83
C VAL A 44 30.59 19.42 -27.08
N ALA A 45 31.51 20.27 -27.55
CA ALA A 45 32.83 20.48 -26.93
C ALA A 45 32.86 21.60 -25.86
N SER A 46 31.70 22.01 -25.34
CA SER A 46 31.67 22.59 -24.00
C SER A 46 31.96 21.45 -23.01
N ASP A 47 33.22 21.28 -22.65
CA ASP A 47 33.65 20.37 -21.58
C ASP A 47 32.85 20.69 -20.29
N GLY A 48 31.80 19.90 -20.00
CA GLY A 48 30.90 20.09 -18.85
C GLY A 48 29.69 20.99 -19.18
N ASP A 49 28.54 20.38 -19.45
CA ASP A 49 27.49 20.13 -18.46
C ASP A 49 26.67 21.39 -18.11
N VAL A 50 25.69 21.72 -18.98
CA VAL A 50 24.48 22.49 -18.59
C VAL A 50 24.74 23.94 -18.14
N MET A 51 23.87 24.90 -18.46
CA MET A 51 24.09 26.28 -17.98
C MET A 51 23.89 26.36 -16.46
N PRO A 52 24.63 27.21 -15.72
CA PRO A 52 24.31 27.49 -14.32
C PRO A 52 22.86 27.97 -14.20
N GLY A 53 22.09 27.36 -13.31
CA GLY A 53 20.65 27.55 -13.29
C GLY A 53 19.97 26.73 -12.21
N THR A 54 18.65 26.80 -12.19
CA THR A 54 17.84 25.97 -11.31
C THR A 54 17.22 24.86 -12.15
N TYR A 55 17.45 23.61 -11.76
CA TYR A 55 16.94 22.44 -12.46
C TYR A 55 16.08 21.62 -11.50
N ASP A 56 14.92 21.17 -11.97
CA ASP A 56 14.12 20.17 -11.28
C ASP A 56 14.81 18.81 -11.42
N VAL A 57 15.30 18.28 -10.29
CA VAL A 57 16.10 17.06 -10.26
C VAL A 57 15.62 16.12 -9.15
N ASN A 58 15.71 14.83 -9.45
CA ASN A 58 15.65 13.74 -8.48
C ASN A 58 17.03 13.56 -7.86
N ILE A 59 17.14 13.71 -6.53
CA ILE A 59 18.41 13.66 -5.81
C ILE A 59 18.65 12.23 -5.32
N TYR A 60 19.76 11.64 -5.75
CA TYR A 60 20.20 10.30 -5.40
C TYR A 60 21.45 10.35 -4.54
N ILE A 61 21.46 9.64 -3.41
CA ILE A 61 22.66 9.37 -2.60
C ILE A 61 22.99 7.89 -2.76
N ASN A 62 24.13 7.54 -3.37
CA ASN A 62 24.51 6.14 -3.63
C ASN A 62 23.34 5.29 -4.20
N ASP A 63 22.73 5.77 -5.30
CA ASP A 63 21.58 5.17 -5.99
C ASP A 63 20.23 5.19 -5.24
N LEU A 64 20.18 5.71 -4.01
CA LEU A 64 18.93 5.89 -3.26
C LEU A 64 18.30 7.26 -3.54
N LEU A 65 17.09 7.27 -4.08
CA LEU A 65 16.31 8.50 -4.28
C LEU A 65 15.83 9.07 -2.94
N VAL A 66 16.46 10.18 -2.51
CA VAL A 66 16.20 10.81 -1.20
C VAL A 66 15.21 11.96 -1.26
N ASP A 67 15.14 12.67 -2.39
CA ASP A 67 14.36 13.91 -2.54
C ASP A 67 14.12 14.24 -4.03
N SER A 68 13.14 15.08 -4.33
CA SER A 68 12.80 15.52 -5.69
C SER A 68 12.31 16.97 -5.66
N ARG A 69 13.13 17.89 -6.19
CA ARG A 69 12.87 19.34 -6.10
C ARG A 69 13.78 20.15 -7.04
N PRO A 70 13.48 21.45 -7.25
CA PRO A 70 14.42 22.36 -7.88
C PRO A 70 15.70 22.53 -7.03
N VAL A 71 16.85 22.36 -7.67
CA VAL A 71 18.18 22.59 -7.10
C VAL A 71 18.89 23.63 -7.94
N ARG A 72 19.51 24.60 -7.28
CA ARG A 72 20.36 25.60 -7.94
C ARG A 72 21.76 25.04 -8.13
N PHE A 73 22.28 25.18 -9.32
CA PHE A 73 23.63 24.78 -9.70
C PHE A 73 24.49 26.01 -10.02
N SER A 74 25.73 26.00 -9.58
CA SER A 74 26.73 27.04 -9.84
C SER A 74 28.02 26.42 -10.34
N GLU A 75 28.80 27.16 -11.14
CA GLU A 75 30.10 26.68 -11.62
C GLU A 75 31.01 26.27 -10.45
N ASP A 76 31.52 25.04 -10.52
CA ASP A 76 32.55 24.55 -9.61
C ASP A 76 33.92 25.01 -10.11
N SER A 77 34.43 26.07 -9.48
CA SER A 77 35.73 26.66 -9.83
C SER A 77 36.92 25.76 -9.53
N ALA A 78 36.73 24.72 -8.71
CA ALA A 78 37.82 23.84 -8.25
C ALA A 78 37.98 22.60 -9.12
N HIS A 79 36.89 22.05 -9.68
CA HIS A 79 36.89 20.75 -10.38
C HIS A 79 36.34 20.81 -11.82
N GLY A 80 35.82 21.96 -12.26
CA GLY A 80 35.12 22.10 -13.55
C GLY A 80 33.70 21.52 -13.49
N GLY A 81 32.76 22.09 -14.26
CA GLY A 81 31.36 21.68 -14.27
C GLY A 81 30.47 22.42 -13.26
N LEU A 82 29.31 21.83 -12.91
CA LEU A 82 28.30 22.42 -12.01
C LEU A 82 28.27 21.74 -10.64
N ALA A 83 28.37 22.52 -9.57
CA ALA A 83 28.12 22.09 -8.20
C ALA A 83 26.68 22.40 -7.76
N PRO A 84 25.97 21.44 -7.13
CA PRO A 84 24.67 21.70 -6.52
C PRO A 84 24.83 22.57 -5.26
N CYS A 85 24.03 23.62 -5.15
CA CYS A 85 23.95 24.40 -3.92
C CYS A 85 23.00 23.70 -2.93
N LEU A 86 23.57 22.82 -2.11
CA LEU A 86 22.92 22.15 -0.99
C LEU A 86 23.62 22.53 0.32
N SER A 87 22.87 22.84 1.36
CA SER A 87 23.36 23.14 2.71
C SER A 87 23.77 21.88 3.48
N ALA A 88 24.60 22.03 4.52
CA ALA A 88 24.99 20.90 5.37
C ALA A 88 23.75 20.22 6.02
N ALA A 89 22.78 21.03 6.45
CA ALA A 89 21.51 20.53 6.99
C ALA A 89 20.73 19.67 5.98
N GLU A 90 20.82 19.95 4.67
CA GLU A 90 20.20 19.11 3.64
C GLU A 90 20.91 17.78 3.50
N TYR A 91 22.25 17.77 3.42
CA TYR A 91 23.04 16.54 3.41
C TYR A 91 22.79 15.68 4.66
N ILE A 92 22.74 16.29 5.85
CA ILE A 92 22.42 15.60 7.11
C ILE A 92 21.03 14.98 7.04
N ARG A 93 20.03 15.70 6.49
CA ARG A 93 18.68 15.16 6.28
C ARG A 93 18.61 14.05 5.23
N TYR A 94 19.52 14.02 4.28
CA TYR A 94 19.68 12.93 3.30
C TYR A 94 20.48 11.74 3.85
N GLY A 95 20.89 11.78 5.12
CA GLY A 95 21.59 10.68 5.80
C GLY A 95 23.11 10.77 5.77
N VAL A 96 23.67 11.91 5.37
CA VAL A 96 25.13 12.13 5.35
C VAL A 96 25.62 12.58 6.73
N LYS A 97 26.63 11.88 7.26
CA LYS A 97 27.26 12.16 8.55
C LYS A 97 28.34 13.22 8.38
N ILE A 98 27.95 14.48 8.52
CA ILE A 98 28.84 15.65 8.55
C ILE A 98 28.49 16.53 9.73
N ASP A 99 29.43 17.39 10.12
CA ASP A 99 29.17 18.45 11.09
C ASP A 99 28.24 19.49 10.47
N ASP A 100 27.37 20.08 11.30
CA ASP A 100 26.45 21.11 10.87
C ASP A 100 27.21 22.41 10.57
N ASP A 101 27.25 22.80 9.30
CA ASP A 101 27.80 24.07 8.83
C ASP A 101 26.67 24.91 8.21
N HIS A 102 26.58 26.18 8.61
CA HIS A 102 25.49 27.09 8.23
C HIS A 102 25.70 27.73 6.84
N GLN A 103 26.64 27.22 6.05
CA GLN A 103 26.84 27.67 4.68
C GLN A 103 25.68 27.25 3.77
N PRO A 104 25.12 28.17 2.95
CA PRO A 104 23.98 27.88 2.09
C PRO A 104 24.32 26.90 0.96
N CYS A 105 25.55 26.94 0.44
CA CYS A 105 26.09 25.94 -0.48
C CYS A 105 27.29 25.29 0.20
N PHE A 106 27.12 24.07 0.70
CA PHE A 106 28.14 23.32 1.42
C PHE A 106 29.06 22.59 0.46
N ALA A 107 30.37 22.79 0.59
CA ALA A 107 31.38 22.15 -0.24
C ALA A 107 31.62 20.69 0.18
N LEU A 108 30.74 19.78 -0.25
CA LEU A 108 30.78 18.36 0.10
C LEU A 108 32.11 17.71 -0.29
N SER A 109 32.57 17.91 -1.52
CA SER A 109 33.79 17.31 -2.09
C SER A 109 35.07 17.77 -1.37
N GLN A 110 35.04 18.93 -0.71
CA GLN A 110 36.16 19.44 0.10
C GLN A 110 36.18 18.84 1.50
N THR A 111 35.00 18.53 2.05
CA THR A 111 34.86 17.97 3.42
C THR A 111 35.06 16.46 3.42
N ILE A 112 34.44 15.76 2.47
CA ILE A 112 34.52 14.31 2.33
C ILE A 112 35.40 13.98 1.12
N ARG A 113 36.62 13.50 1.40
CA ARG A 113 37.48 12.96 0.33
C ARG A 113 36.76 11.81 -0.38
N GLN A 114 36.75 11.84 -1.71
CA GLN A 114 36.07 10.86 -2.59
C GLN A 114 34.54 10.98 -2.62
N ALA A 115 33.95 12.08 -2.15
CA ALA A 115 32.59 12.40 -2.52
C ALA A 115 32.56 12.96 -3.95
N GLU A 116 31.66 12.44 -4.78
CA GLU A 116 31.47 12.86 -6.17
C GLU A 116 30.03 13.32 -6.37
N GLN A 117 29.84 14.31 -7.23
CA GLN A 117 28.55 14.90 -7.54
C GLN A 117 28.43 15.00 -9.06
N GLN A 118 27.37 14.43 -9.60
CA GLN A 118 27.12 14.40 -11.04
C GLN A 118 25.68 14.80 -11.34
N LEU A 119 25.49 15.75 -12.25
CA LEU A 119 24.19 16.11 -12.78
C LEU A 119 23.95 15.37 -14.11
N ASP A 120 22.97 14.49 -14.14
CA ASP A 120 22.43 13.91 -15.37
C ASP A 120 21.16 14.67 -15.75
N ILE A 121 21.32 15.67 -16.62
CA ILE A 121 20.22 16.53 -17.06
C ILE A 121 19.20 15.78 -17.91
N ALA A 122 19.66 14.81 -18.72
CA ALA A 122 18.80 14.06 -19.64
C ALA A 122 17.76 13.24 -18.87
N ASN A 123 18.14 12.73 -17.69
CA ASN A 123 17.25 11.98 -16.81
C ASN A 123 16.73 12.79 -15.61
N HIS A 124 17.03 14.08 -15.53
CA HIS A 124 16.71 14.95 -14.39
C HIS A 124 17.19 14.35 -13.06
N ARG A 125 18.45 13.90 -12.97
CA ARG A 125 19.01 13.26 -11.76
C ARG A 125 20.25 13.99 -11.27
N LEU A 126 20.30 14.26 -9.97
CA LEU A 126 21.52 14.63 -9.27
C LEU A 126 22.02 13.38 -8.52
N ILE A 127 23.14 12.81 -8.97
CA ILE A 127 23.74 11.62 -8.38
C ILE A 127 24.89 12.07 -7.48
N ILE A 128 24.83 11.70 -6.21
CA ILE A 128 25.84 12.03 -5.21
C ILE A 128 26.40 10.72 -4.67
N HIS A 129 27.66 10.46 -4.97
CA HIS A 129 28.38 9.32 -4.44
C HIS A 129 29.14 9.73 -3.19
N ILE A 130 28.92 9.03 -2.10
CA ILE A 130 29.59 9.31 -0.81
C ILE A 130 30.11 7.99 -0.25
N PRO A 131 31.36 7.96 0.27
CA PRO A 131 31.88 6.77 0.94
C PRO A 131 30.98 6.32 2.09
N GLN A 132 30.70 5.02 2.16
CA GLN A 132 29.72 4.43 3.10
C GLN A 132 29.93 4.80 4.58
N GLN A 133 31.18 5.08 4.99
CA GLN A 133 31.49 5.51 6.37
C GLN A 133 30.81 6.83 6.77
N TYR A 134 30.51 7.69 5.79
CA TYR A 134 29.86 8.99 5.98
C TYR A 134 28.36 8.97 5.67
N ILE A 135 27.74 7.80 5.55
CA ILE A 135 26.28 7.68 5.33
C ILE A 135 25.65 6.81 6.42
N GLU A 136 24.39 7.10 6.75
CA GLU A 136 23.51 6.20 7.48
C GLU A 136 23.10 5.00 6.63
N HIS A 137 23.19 3.79 7.18
CA HIS A 137 22.78 2.60 6.45
C HIS A 137 21.25 2.48 6.47
N TYR A 138 20.63 2.60 5.31
CA TYR A 138 19.20 2.45 5.13
C TYR A 138 18.84 1.07 4.54
N PRO A 139 17.72 0.47 4.96
CA PRO A 139 17.18 -0.74 4.35
C PRO A 139 16.89 -0.57 2.86
N ARG A 140 16.92 -1.66 2.09
CA ARG A 140 16.73 -1.63 0.62
C ARG A 140 15.44 -0.94 0.13
N ASP A 141 14.36 -1.07 0.88
CA ASP A 141 13.04 -0.52 0.56
C ASP A 141 12.71 0.73 1.39
N TYR A 142 13.76 1.39 1.89
CA TYR A 142 13.63 2.67 2.57
C TYR A 142 13.11 3.74 1.60
N VAL A 143 12.13 4.49 2.08
CA VAL A 143 11.66 5.70 1.41
C VAL A 143 11.92 6.87 2.33
N SER A 144 12.66 7.85 1.82
CA SER A 144 12.94 9.08 2.56
C SER A 144 11.63 9.76 2.96
N PRO A 145 11.47 10.17 4.24
CA PRO A 145 10.30 10.92 4.68
C PRO A 145 10.09 12.26 3.94
N MET A 146 11.12 12.78 3.26
CA MET A 146 10.99 13.98 2.42
C MET A 146 10.11 13.75 1.20
N ARG A 147 10.01 12.50 0.75
CA ARG A 147 9.14 12.13 -0.39
C ARG A 147 7.69 11.92 0.03
N PHE A 148 7.39 11.92 1.33
CA PHE A 148 6.03 11.69 1.82
C PHE A 148 5.09 12.81 1.40
N ASP A 149 4.12 12.47 0.57
CA ASP A 149 3.08 13.37 0.09
C ASP A 149 1.89 13.34 1.07
N GLU A 150 1.60 14.47 1.71
CA GLU A 150 0.41 14.64 2.57
C GLU A 150 -0.90 14.68 1.78
N GLY A 151 -0.81 14.85 0.46
CA GLY A 151 -1.92 14.92 -0.47
C GLY A 151 -2.53 16.32 -0.59
N ILE A 152 -3.51 16.42 -1.47
CA ILE A 152 -4.24 17.66 -1.72
C ILE A 152 -5.40 17.84 -0.73
N ASN A 153 -5.83 19.09 -0.59
CA ASN A 153 -7.09 19.41 0.06
C ASN A 153 -8.25 18.93 -0.84
N ALA A 154 -8.99 17.95 -0.35
CA ALA A 154 -10.12 17.36 -1.06
C ALA A 154 -11.12 16.78 -0.05
N ALA A 155 -12.38 16.68 -0.48
CA ALA A 155 -13.42 15.98 0.25
C ALA A 155 -13.86 14.77 -0.55
N PHE A 156 -14.31 13.72 0.11
CA PHE A 156 -14.84 12.56 -0.57
C PHE A 156 -15.99 11.93 0.21
N VAL A 157 -16.83 11.21 -0.52
CA VAL A 157 -17.85 10.31 0.01
C VAL A 157 -17.73 8.99 -0.72
N ASN A 158 -17.43 7.93 0.01
CA ASN A 158 -17.51 6.56 -0.47
C ASN A 158 -18.85 5.99 -0.02
N TYR A 159 -19.68 5.59 -0.98
CA TYR A 159 -21.04 5.10 -0.73
C TYR A 159 -21.18 3.63 -1.09
N SER A 160 -21.96 2.90 -0.31
CA SER A 160 -22.41 1.55 -0.63
C SER A 160 -23.88 1.45 -0.28
N TYR A 161 -24.72 1.36 -1.30
CA TYR A 161 -26.16 1.21 -1.19
C TYR A 161 -26.56 -0.20 -1.58
N SER A 162 -27.33 -0.87 -0.74
CA SER A 162 -27.89 -2.18 -1.01
C SER A 162 -29.39 -2.17 -0.70
N THR A 163 -30.18 -2.74 -1.58
CA THR A 163 -31.59 -3.01 -1.32
C THR A 163 -31.95 -4.41 -1.78
N ASP A 164 -32.78 -5.07 -0.98
CA ASP A 164 -33.43 -6.31 -1.33
C ASP A 164 -34.93 -6.19 -1.09
N ALA A 165 -35.70 -6.68 -2.04
CA ALA A 165 -37.14 -6.77 -1.98
C ALA A 165 -37.52 -8.24 -2.10
N ASN A 166 -38.23 -8.75 -1.10
CA ASN A 166 -38.66 -10.13 -1.04
C ASN A 166 -40.18 -10.21 -0.96
N ASN A 167 -40.77 -10.94 -1.90
CA ASN A 167 -42.21 -11.19 -1.97
C ASN A 167 -42.44 -12.70 -1.82
N GLY A 168 -43.07 -13.11 -0.72
CA GLY A 168 -43.40 -14.52 -0.49
C GLY A 168 -44.76 -14.71 0.16
N ASP A 169 -45.05 -15.94 0.57
CA ASP A 169 -46.34 -16.33 1.15
C ASP A 169 -46.70 -15.56 2.44
N GLY A 170 -45.70 -15.09 3.18
CA GLY A 170 -45.85 -14.26 4.39
C GLY A 170 -45.99 -12.75 4.15
N GLY A 171 -45.94 -12.28 2.89
CA GLY A 171 -46.07 -10.86 2.53
C GLY A 171 -44.88 -10.30 1.73
N SER A 172 -44.88 -8.98 1.57
CA SER A 172 -43.83 -8.22 0.88
C SER A 172 -42.98 -7.48 1.90
N HIS A 173 -41.68 -7.76 1.90
CA HIS A 173 -40.69 -7.11 2.73
C HIS A 173 -39.63 -6.45 1.85
N GLN A 174 -39.15 -5.30 2.31
CA GLN A 174 -38.07 -4.59 1.66
C GLN A 174 -37.08 -4.14 2.73
N TYR A 175 -35.80 -4.37 2.47
CA TYR A 175 -34.70 -3.83 3.22
C TYR A 175 -33.87 -2.90 2.34
N GLN A 176 -33.46 -1.79 2.92
CA GLN A 176 -32.59 -0.80 2.30
C GLN A 176 -31.49 -0.45 3.29
N TYR A 177 -30.27 -0.34 2.78
CA TYR A 177 -29.10 -0.01 3.55
C TYR A 177 -28.19 0.90 2.73
N LEU A 178 -27.71 1.97 3.34
CA LEU A 178 -26.77 2.91 2.76
C LEU A 178 -25.62 3.10 3.76
N SER A 179 -24.42 2.71 3.40
CA SER A 179 -23.19 3.03 4.12
C SER A 179 -22.50 4.22 3.46
N LEU A 180 -22.10 5.19 4.27
CA LEU A 180 -21.36 6.37 3.86
C LEU A 180 -20.07 6.48 4.67
N ASN A 181 -18.94 6.38 3.99
CA ASN A 181 -17.62 6.73 4.54
C ASN A 181 -17.18 8.04 3.91
N SER A 182 -17.30 9.12 4.68
CA SER A 182 -17.01 10.48 4.22
C SER A 182 -15.70 10.97 4.81
N GLY A 183 -14.99 11.83 4.10
CA GLY A 183 -13.77 12.42 4.60
C GLY A 183 -13.44 13.77 3.99
N ILE A 184 -12.67 14.56 4.73
CA ILE A 184 -12.09 15.83 4.27
C ILE A 184 -10.62 15.81 4.65
N ASN A 185 -9.76 16.10 3.68
CA ASN A 185 -8.33 16.31 3.89
C ASN A 185 -8.03 17.80 3.84
N ILE A 186 -7.32 18.30 4.86
CA ILE A 186 -6.83 19.68 4.93
C ILE A 186 -5.38 19.62 5.41
N ALA A 187 -4.44 19.85 4.51
CA ALA A 187 -3.02 19.58 4.72
C ALA A 187 -2.83 18.13 5.27
N SER A 188 -2.07 17.95 6.34
CA SER A 188 -1.85 16.64 6.97
C SER A 188 -3.00 16.17 7.87
N TRP A 189 -4.07 16.95 8.03
CA TRP A 189 -5.24 16.56 8.83
C TRP A 189 -6.30 15.87 7.99
N ARG A 190 -6.77 14.74 8.51
CA ARG A 190 -7.73 13.87 7.85
C ARG A 190 -8.94 13.71 8.74
N LEU A 191 -10.04 14.38 8.38
CA LEU A 191 -11.32 14.23 9.05
C LEU A 191 -12.09 13.10 8.37
N ARG A 192 -12.71 12.24 9.17
CA ARG A 192 -13.42 11.05 8.72
C ARG A 192 -14.73 10.88 9.47
N ASN A 193 -15.74 10.39 8.77
CA ASN A 193 -17.04 10.03 9.32
C ASN A 193 -17.53 8.75 8.65
N ASN A 194 -17.86 7.75 9.45
CA ASN A 194 -18.53 6.53 9.02
C ASN A 194 -19.96 6.55 9.57
N ALA A 195 -20.93 6.45 8.69
CA ALA A 195 -22.34 6.41 9.02
C ALA A 195 -23.07 5.41 8.15
N TYR A 196 -24.20 4.92 8.66
CA TYR A 196 -25.12 4.14 7.85
C TYR A 196 -26.55 4.59 8.08
N TRP A 197 -27.36 4.30 7.08
CA TRP A 197 -28.81 4.40 7.11
C TRP A 197 -29.40 3.06 6.75
N ASN A 198 -30.43 2.63 7.46
CA ASN A 198 -31.18 1.47 7.06
C ASN A 198 -32.68 1.63 7.30
N LYS A 199 -33.44 0.88 6.52
CA LYS A 199 -34.89 0.86 6.58
C LYS A 199 -35.39 -0.54 6.27
N PHE A 200 -36.20 -1.07 7.17
CA PHE A 200 -36.93 -2.31 6.98
C PHE A 200 -38.43 -2.02 6.84
N SER A 201 -39.12 -2.75 5.97
CA SER A 201 -40.56 -2.58 5.75
C SER A 201 -41.34 -2.68 7.07
N GLY A 202 -42.20 -1.70 7.34
CA GLY A 202 -42.97 -1.62 8.59
C GLY A 202 -42.21 -1.06 9.80
N GLN A 203 -40.93 -0.70 9.68
CA GLN A 203 -40.16 -0.03 10.73
C GLN A 203 -39.80 1.42 10.34
N ALA A 204 -39.55 2.25 11.35
CA ALA A 204 -38.96 3.56 11.15
C ALA A 204 -37.53 3.42 10.59
N ASP A 205 -37.11 4.40 9.80
CA ASP A 205 -35.74 4.46 9.32
C ASP A 205 -34.77 4.82 10.46
N LYS A 206 -33.53 4.31 10.36
CA LYS A 206 -32.49 4.58 11.36
C LYS A 206 -31.26 5.12 10.65
N TRP A 207 -30.84 6.31 11.08
CA TRP A 207 -29.57 6.91 10.69
C TRP A 207 -28.62 6.88 11.88
N GLN A 208 -27.46 6.25 11.73
CA GLN A 208 -26.50 6.10 12.83
C GLN A 208 -25.07 6.38 12.35
N SER A 209 -24.40 7.30 13.04
CA SER A 209 -22.96 7.49 12.87
C SER A 209 -22.22 6.48 13.75
N ILE A 210 -21.40 5.64 13.11
CA ILE A 210 -20.56 4.64 13.77
C ILE A 210 -19.39 5.34 14.44
N ALA A 211 -18.64 6.13 13.68
CA ALA A 211 -17.43 6.80 14.16
C ALA A 211 -17.17 8.10 13.42
N SER A 212 -16.73 9.12 14.15
CA SER A 212 -16.18 10.37 13.62
C SER A 212 -14.83 10.64 14.28
N TRP A 213 -13.80 10.89 13.48
CA TRP A 213 -12.47 11.20 14.00
C TRP A 213 -11.68 12.13 13.06
N ALA A 214 -10.69 12.79 13.63
CA ALA A 214 -9.64 13.49 12.92
C ALA A 214 -8.31 12.81 13.22
N GLU A 215 -7.47 12.62 12.21
CA GLU A 215 -6.14 12.03 12.39
C GLU A 215 -5.07 12.82 11.63
N THR A 216 -3.84 12.76 12.15
CA THR A 216 -2.66 13.31 11.50
C THR A 216 -1.42 12.50 11.85
N ASN A 217 -0.42 12.54 10.98
CA ASN A 217 0.83 11.82 11.14
C ASN A 217 1.88 12.71 11.83
N ILE A 218 2.68 12.10 12.71
CA ILE A 218 3.84 12.71 13.36
C ILE A 218 5.07 11.94 12.88
N ILE A 219 5.59 12.36 11.72
CA ILE A 219 6.70 11.70 11.02
C ILE A 219 7.96 11.54 11.91
N PRO A 220 8.42 12.57 12.66
CA PRO A 220 9.63 12.44 13.49
C PRO A 220 9.55 11.35 14.56
N TRP A 221 8.34 11.04 15.04
CA TRP A 221 8.10 10.01 16.06
C TRP A 221 7.57 8.71 15.48
N ARG A 222 7.48 8.61 14.14
CA ARG A 222 6.85 7.51 13.41
C ARG A 222 5.49 7.12 14.01
N SER A 223 4.68 8.13 14.30
CA SER A 223 3.47 7.99 15.10
C SER A 223 2.27 8.65 14.45
N ARG A 224 1.08 8.26 14.88
CA ARG A 224 -0.19 8.83 14.46
C ARG A 224 -0.94 9.38 15.68
N LEU A 225 -1.46 10.60 15.52
CA LEU A 225 -2.38 11.22 16.46
C LEU A 225 -3.81 11.08 15.93
N VAL A 226 -4.71 10.56 16.75
CA VAL A 226 -6.15 10.42 16.43
C VAL A 226 -6.96 11.12 17.51
N VAL A 227 -7.95 11.92 17.10
CA VAL A 227 -8.88 12.62 17.98
C VAL A 227 -10.30 12.30 17.53
N GLY A 228 -11.12 11.71 18.40
CA GLY A 228 -12.49 11.30 18.09
C GLY A 228 -12.77 9.85 18.50
N GLN A 229 -13.65 9.18 17.76
CA GLN A 229 -14.01 7.77 17.99
C GLN A 229 -13.02 6.84 17.30
N THR A 230 -12.38 5.96 18.08
CA THR A 230 -11.43 4.96 17.57
C THR A 230 -11.32 3.78 18.53
N SER A 231 -10.44 2.82 18.24
CA SER A 231 -10.19 1.63 19.05
C SER A 231 -8.72 1.57 19.49
N THR A 232 -8.48 1.06 20.70
CA THR A 232 -7.11 0.76 21.14
C THR A 232 -6.53 -0.45 20.41
N ASP A 233 -5.21 -0.56 20.33
CA ASP A 233 -4.55 -1.82 19.95
C ASP A 233 -4.93 -3.00 20.87
N ASN A 234 -4.60 -4.21 20.41
CA ASN A 234 -4.81 -5.48 21.13
C ASN A 234 -3.46 -6.14 21.51
N SER A 235 -2.40 -5.34 21.65
CA SER A 235 -1.09 -5.85 22.03
C SER A 235 -1.13 -6.34 23.48
N VAL A 236 -1.38 -5.44 24.41
CA VAL A 236 -1.33 -5.75 25.84
C VAL A 236 -2.69 -6.14 26.40
N PHE A 237 -3.69 -5.27 26.23
CA PHE A 237 -5.06 -5.45 26.73
C PHE A 237 -6.00 -5.84 25.59
N ASP A 238 -7.21 -6.28 25.94
CA ASP A 238 -8.28 -6.45 24.95
C ASP A 238 -8.64 -5.09 24.33
N SER A 239 -8.79 -5.05 23.00
CA SER A 239 -9.14 -3.82 22.28
C SER A 239 -10.50 -3.29 22.74
N VAL A 240 -10.55 -2.01 23.09
CA VAL A 240 -11.79 -1.29 23.43
C VAL A 240 -11.98 -0.11 22.51
N GLN A 241 -13.25 0.14 22.16
CA GLN A 241 -13.65 1.33 21.44
C GLN A 241 -13.86 2.49 22.43
N PHE A 242 -13.42 3.69 22.05
CA PHE A 242 -13.51 4.87 22.91
C PHE A 242 -13.62 6.16 22.07
N ARG A 243 -14.07 7.23 22.71
CA ARG A 243 -14.07 8.59 22.16
C ARG A 243 -13.08 9.45 22.94
N GLY A 244 -12.03 9.93 22.30
CA GLY A 244 -10.99 10.72 22.97
C GLY A 244 -9.79 11.02 22.09
N VAL A 245 -8.58 10.94 22.67
CA VAL A 245 -7.30 11.20 21.98
C VAL A 245 -6.44 9.94 22.07
N GLN A 246 -5.76 9.62 20.97
CA GLN A 246 -4.80 8.51 20.86
C GLN A 246 -3.52 8.99 20.19
N LEU A 247 -2.37 8.69 20.79
CA LEU A 247 -1.06 8.79 20.15
C LEU A 247 -0.44 7.40 20.14
N GLY A 248 -0.06 6.88 18.97
CA GLY A 248 0.60 5.57 18.90
C GLY A 248 1.50 5.43 17.69
N THR A 249 2.45 4.50 17.78
CA THR A 249 3.38 4.18 16.70
C THR A 249 2.63 3.71 15.45
N ASP A 250 2.96 4.27 14.28
CA ASP A 250 2.49 3.79 12.98
C ASP A 250 3.60 2.94 12.34
N ALA A 251 3.47 1.62 12.45
CA ALA A 251 4.48 0.69 11.95
C ALA A 251 4.63 0.73 10.41
N GLU A 252 3.63 1.24 9.67
CA GLU A 252 3.71 1.36 8.20
C GLU A 252 4.67 2.47 7.74
N MET A 253 5.01 3.43 8.62
CA MET A 253 6.05 4.42 8.35
C MET A 253 7.46 3.81 8.30
N ARG A 254 7.64 2.58 8.79
CA ARG A 254 8.89 1.82 8.61
C ARG A 254 8.93 1.22 7.21
N PRO A 255 10.13 1.00 6.63
CA PRO A 255 10.28 0.21 5.41
C PRO A 255 9.64 -1.17 5.58
N SER A 256 9.09 -1.76 4.52
CA SER A 256 8.38 -3.06 4.56
C SER A 256 9.27 -4.19 5.08
N SER A 257 10.56 -4.14 4.76
CA SER A 257 11.62 -4.97 5.31
C SER A 257 11.73 -4.95 6.83
N GLN A 258 11.21 -3.90 7.46
CA GLN A 258 11.23 -3.65 8.91
C GLN A 258 9.83 -3.60 9.54
N THR A 259 8.79 -3.90 8.78
CA THR A 259 7.42 -3.98 9.30
C THR A 259 7.17 -5.36 9.91
N GLY A 260 6.78 -5.38 11.19
CA GLY A 260 6.55 -6.61 11.93
C GLY A 260 7.83 -7.25 12.47
N PHE A 261 7.71 -8.41 13.11
CA PHE A 261 8.85 -9.15 13.63
C PHE A 261 9.46 -10.05 12.55
N ALA A 262 10.77 -9.94 12.37
CA ALA A 262 11.63 -10.94 11.76
C ALA A 262 13.01 -10.90 12.44
N PRO A 263 13.64 -12.06 12.73
CA PRO A 263 14.92 -12.12 13.40
C PRO A 263 16.00 -11.42 12.58
N VAL A 264 16.87 -10.66 13.25
CA VAL A 264 18.06 -10.09 12.63
C VAL A 264 19.08 -11.21 12.42
N ILE A 265 19.54 -11.41 11.19
CA ILE A 265 20.51 -12.46 10.88
C ILE A 265 21.91 -11.91 11.15
N ARG A 266 22.68 -12.57 12.01
CA ARG A 266 24.07 -12.22 12.32
C ARG A 266 24.99 -13.37 11.91
N GLY A 267 26.12 -13.05 11.29
CA GLY A 267 27.13 -14.01 10.87
C GLY A 267 28.50 -13.38 10.75
N VAL A 268 29.49 -14.17 10.36
CA VAL A 268 30.85 -13.70 10.06
C VAL A 268 31.24 -14.22 8.68
N ALA A 269 31.68 -13.32 7.81
CA ALA A 269 32.29 -13.64 6.53
C ALA A 269 33.81 -13.57 6.67
N ASN A 270 34.53 -14.56 6.15
CA ASN A 270 36.01 -14.57 6.19
C ASN A 270 36.62 -13.74 5.06
N SER A 271 35.85 -13.44 4.02
CA SER A 271 36.23 -12.66 2.85
C SER A 271 35.08 -11.73 2.42
N ASN A 272 35.23 -11.03 1.29
CA ASN A 272 34.10 -10.33 0.67
C ASN A 272 33.13 -11.39 0.11
N ALA A 273 32.07 -11.67 0.87
CA ALA A 273 31.20 -12.82 0.67
C ALA A 273 29.81 -12.41 0.19
N ARG A 274 29.13 -13.29 -0.54
CA ARG A 274 27.71 -13.13 -0.87
C ARG A 274 26.86 -13.91 0.12
N VAL A 275 25.97 -13.23 0.84
CA VAL A 275 25.03 -13.83 1.79
C VAL A 275 23.69 -14.00 1.11
N GLU A 276 23.24 -15.23 0.96
CA GLU A 276 21.94 -15.60 0.40
C GLU A 276 21.03 -16.10 1.53
N VAL A 277 19.80 -15.56 1.62
CA VAL A 277 18.77 -16.05 2.55
C VAL A 277 17.63 -16.66 1.75
N ARG A 278 17.26 -17.89 2.08
CA ARG A 278 16.13 -18.61 1.49
C ARG A 278 15.05 -18.90 2.52
N GLN A 279 13.78 -18.79 2.13
CA GLN A 279 12.63 -19.25 2.91
C GLN A 279 11.79 -20.16 2.03
N ASN A 280 11.43 -21.35 2.52
CA ASN A 280 10.68 -22.35 1.75
C ASN A 280 11.32 -22.67 0.38
N ASN A 281 12.65 -22.71 0.35
CA ASN A 281 13.48 -22.95 -0.85
C ASN A 281 13.47 -21.82 -1.91
N TYR A 282 12.80 -20.70 -1.65
CA TYR A 282 12.87 -19.49 -2.48
C TYR A 282 13.97 -18.56 -1.96
N LEU A 283 14.80 -18.00 -2.86
CA LEU A 283 15.75 -16.94 -2.53
C LEU A 283 14.96 -15.66 -2.22
N ILE A 284 15.01 -15.22 -0.97
CA ILE A 284 14.28 -14.03 -0.50
C ILE A 284 15.21 -12.84 -0.25
N TYR A 285 16.51 -13.08 -0.10
CA TYR A 285 17.52 -12.05 0.13
C TYR A 285 18.86 -12.49 -0.45
N SER A 286 19.61 -11.55 -1.03
CA SER A 286 20.98 -11.78 -1.52
C SER A 286 21.73 -10.46 -1.51
N GLU A 287 22.83 -10.38 -0.76
CA GLU A 287 23.67 -9.18 -0.67
C GLU A 287 25.15 -9.56 -0.52
N ASN A 288 26.06 -8.70 -1.00
CA ASN A 288 27.49 -8.85 -0.75
C ASN A 288 27.87 -8.14 0.55
N VAL A 289 28.55 -8.84 1.45
CA VAL A 289 29.03 -8.31 2.73
C VAL A 289 30.56 -8.27 2.74
N PRO A 290 31.18 -7.21 3.28
CA PRO A 290 32.63 -7.17 3.47
C PRO A 290 33.13 -8.28 4.41
N ALA A 291 34.44 -8.56 4.37
CA ALA A 291 35.07 -9.48 5.31
C ALA A 291 34.91 -8.98 6.76
N GLY A 292 34.44 -9.86 7.64
CA GLY A 292 34.14 -9.56 9.04
C GLY A 292 32.71 -9.92 9.45
N PRO A 293 32.29 -9.49 10.66
CA PRO A 293 30.93 -9.70 11.13
C PRO A 293 29.93 -8.87 10.31
N PHE A 294 28.79 -9.46 9.97
CA PHE A 294 27.69 -8.79 9.28
C PHE A 294 26.36 -8.96 10.03
N GLU A 295 25.44 -8.03 9.79
CA GLU A 295 24.10 -8.01 10.37
C GLU A 295 23.07 -7.65 9.29
N LEU A 296 22.08 -8.52 9.06
CA LEU A 296 20.96 -8.27 8.15
C LEU A 296 19.69 -8.02 8.96
N ASN A 297 19.21 -6.79 8.95
CA ASN A 297 18.06 -6.33 9.74
C ASN A 297 16.90 -5.81 8.88
N ASP A 298 16.87 -6.17 7.59
CA ASP A 298 15.97 -5.70 6.53
C ASP A 298 15.38 -6.88 5.73
N ILE A 299 15.13 -8.00 6.42
CA ILE A 299 14.51 -9.17 5.81
C ILE A 299 13.00 -9.09 5.94
N SER A 300 12.31 -9.05 4.79
CA SER A 300 10.86 -9.23 4.68
C SER A 300 10.53 -10.72 4.70
N ALA A 301 9.81 -11.18 5.73
CA ALA A 301 9.30 -12.54 5.74
C ALA A 301 8.14 -12.68 4.74
N VAL A 302 8.20 -13.69 3.86
CA VAL A 302 7.16 -13.94 2.85
C VAL A 302 5.93 -14.61 3.47
N ASN A 303 6.15 -15.36 4.56
CA ASN A 303 5.11 -16.01 5.34
C ASN A 303 5.17 -15.56 6.81
N ARG A 304 4.14 -15.86 7.60
CA ARG A 304 4.16 -15.64 9.06
C ARG A 304 4.99 -16.68 9.83
N SER A 305 5.52 -17.66 9.10
CA SER A 305 6.25 -18.80 9.65
C SER A 305 7.14 -19.44 8.57
N GLY A 306 8.14 -20.20 8.99
CA GLY A 306 9.07 -20.92 8.10
C GLY A 306 10.49 -20.39 8.23
N ASP A 307 11.43 -21.29 8.50
CA ASP A 307 12.82 -20.94 8.83
C ASP A 307 13.57 -20.30 7.65
N PHE A 308 14.52 -19.44 7.99
CA PHE A 308 15.45 -18.84 7.03
C PHE A 308 16.69 -19.72 6.90
N TYR A 309 17.02 -20.14 5.70
CA TYR A 309 18.25 -20.84 5.36
C TYR A 309 19.25 -19.83 4.82
N VAL A 310 20.31 -19.58 5.58
CA VAL A 310 21.35 -18.62 5.23
C VAL A 310 22.54 -19.37 4.66
N THR A 311 23.01 -18.93 3.50
CA THR A 311 24.24 -19.42 2.86
C THR A 311 25.18 -18.24 2.68
N VAL A 312 26.35 -18.28 3.33
CA VAL A 312 27.44 -17.33 3.10
C VAL A 312 28.40 -17.96 2.10
N ILE A 313 28.53 -17.36 0.92
CA ILE A 313 29.37 -17.80 -0.18
C ILE A 313 30.61 -16.89 -0.21
N GLU A 314 31.75 -17.41 0.23
CA GLU A 314 33.02 -16.68 0.29
C GLU A 314 33.58 -16.41 -1.12
N ALA A 315 34.54 -15.50 -1.24
CA ALA A 315 35.17 -15.14 -2.51
C ALA A 315 35.89 -16.31 -3.21
N ASP A 316 36.33 -17.32 -2.45
CA ASP A 316 36.94 -18.55 -2.96
C ASP A 316 35.90 -19.61 -3.40
N GLY A 317 34.61 -19.30 -3.25
CA GLY A 317 33.49 -20.18 -3.56
C GLY A 317 33.10 -21.17 -2.45
N SER A 318 33.81 -21.19 -1.31
CA SER A 318 33.41 -21.97 -0.15
C SER A 318 32.08 -21.45 0.42
N GLN A 319 31.26 -22.37 0.94
CA GLN A 319 29.93 -22.03 1.44
C GLN A 319 29.78 -22.46 2.89
N THR A 320 29.33 -21.55 3.73
CA THR A 320 28.86 -21.87 5.08
C THR A 320 27.36 -21.68 5.15
N THR A 321 26.64 -22.67 5.69
CA THR A 321 25.19 -22.63 5.79
C THR A 321 24.74 -22.74 7.23
N PHE A 322 23.73 -21.97 7.60
CA PHE A 322 23.08 -22.05 8.90
C PHE A 322 21.60 -21.66 8.81
N THR A 323 20.80 -22.16 9.75
CA THR A 323 19.35 -21.93 9.75
C THR A 323 18.97 -20.98 10.88
N VAL A 324 18.18 -19.96 10.56
CA VAL A 324 17.58 -19.04 11.52
C VAL A 324 16.09 -19.31 11.57
N ALA A 325 15.64 -19.94 12.64
CA ALA A 325 14.25 -20.32 12.75
C ALA A 325 13.32 -19.12 12.97
N TYR A 326 12.18 -19.14 12.28
CA TYR A 326 11.27 -18.00 12.21
C TYR A 326 9.81 -18.40 12.39
N THR A 327 9.18 -17.79 13.39
CA THR A 327 7.75 -17.78 13.61
C THR A 327 7.39 -16.47 14.30
N THR A 328 6.27 -15.82 13.93
CA THR A 328 5.88 -14.53 14.50
C THR A 328 4.56 -14.59 15.28
N LEU A 329 4.47 -13.80 16.34
CA LEU A 329 3.27 -13.57 17.14
C LEU A 329 2.97 -12.06 17.17
N PRO A 330 1.71 -11.64 17.37
CA PRO A 330 1.34 -10.21 17.36
C PRO A 330 2.11 -9.34 18.35
N GLN A 331 2.64 -9.93 19.43
CA GLN A 331 3.37 -9.23 20.48
C GLN A 331 4.86 -9.06 20.19
N LEU A 332 5.40 -9.77 19.20
CA LEU A 332 6.83 -9.72 18.90
C LEU A 332 7.18 -8.45 18.14
N VAL A 333 8.26 -7.81 18.58
CA VAL A 333 8.81 -6.60 18.00
C VAL A 333 10.27 -6.86 17.65
N ARG A 334 10.74 -6.40 16.49
CA ARG A 334 12.12 -6.61 16.06
C ARG A 334 13.09 -5.95 17.07
N ALA A 335 14.26 -6.55 17.23
CA ALA A 335 15.30 -6.06 18.13
C ALA A 335 15.57 -4.55 17.93
N GLY A 336 15.63 -3.79 19.03
CA GLY A 336 15.85 -2.34 19.03
C GLY A 336 14.63 -1.48 18.69
N GLN A 337 13.51 -2.06 18.25
CA GLN A 337 12.29 -1.31 17.93
C GLN A 337 11.35 -1.19 19.13
N TRP A 338 10.65 -0.06 19.20
CA TRP A 338 9.60 0.23 20.17
C TRP A 338 8.26 0.37 19.45
N ASN A 339 7.21 -0.20 20.04
CA ASN A 339 5.82 0.11 19.70
C ASN A 339 5.14 0.62 20.98
N TYR A 340 4.47 1.76 20.89
CA TYR A 340 3.74 2.33 22.03
C TYR A 340 2.39 2.88 21.60
N GLN A 341 1.45 2.94 22.54
CA GLN A 341 0.18 3.62 22.37
C GLN A 341 -0.26 4.24 23.69
N LEU A 342 -0.71 5.49 23.62
CA LEU A 342 -1.32 6.22 24.71
C LEU A 342 -2.72 6.67 24.28
N SER A 343 -3.74 6.26 25.02
CA SER A 343 -5.14 6.53 24.74
C SER A 343 -5.82 7.13 25.97
N ALA A 344 -6.59 8.20 25.80
CA ALA A 344 -7.39 8.79 26.87
C ALA A 344 -8.74 9.27 26.32
N GLY A 345 -9.84 8.94 27.00
CA GLY A 345 -11.18 9.28 26.52
C GLY A 345 -12.29 8.64 27.33
N LYS A 346 -13.45 8.45 26.71
CA LYS A 346 -14.59 7.73 27.30
C LYS A 346 -14.86 6.45 26.53
N TYR A 347 -15.11 5.37 27.25
CA TYR A 347 -15.50 4.09 26.66
C TYR A 347 -16.75 4.25 25.78
N HIS A 348 -16.75 3.65 24.60
CA HIS A 348 -17.86 3.74 23.66
C HIS A 348 -17.84 2.54 22.71
N ASP A 349 -18.80 1.62 22.82
CA ASP A 349 -18.91 0.40 22.02
C ASP A 349 -20.20 0.34 21.18
N GLY A 350 -20.80 1.50 20.92
CA GLY A 350 -22.08 1.62 20.21
C GLY A 350 -23.33 1.32 21.06
N ALA A 351 -23.18 0.83 22.29
CA ALA A 351 -24.28 0.66 23.23
C ALA A 351 -24.43 1.87 24.17
N ASP A 352 -25.68 2.17 24.52
CA ASP A 352 -26.02 3.23 25.47
C ASP A 352 -25.76 2.81 26.92
N GLY A 353 -25.71 3.81 27.83
CA GLY A 353 -25.57 3.58 29.27
C GLY A 353 -24.19 3.94 29.82
N TYR A 354 -23.67 3.14 30.75
CA TYR A 354 -22.41 3.43 31.46
C TYR A 354 -21.23 3.52 30.48
N ALA A 355 -20.54 4.66 30.47
CA ALA A 355 -19.43 4.98 29.57
C ALA A 355 -18.29 5.66 30.35
N PRO A 356 -17.48 4.88 31.09
CA PRO A 356 -16.48 5.43 31.99
C PRO A 356 -15.39 6.20 31.24
N ALA A 357 -14.88 7.27 31.86
CA ALA A 357 -13.59 7.82 31.45
C ALA A 357 -12.49 6.78 31.63
N LEU A 358 -11.59 6.67 30.66
CA LEU A 358 -10.49 5.73 30.64
C LEU A 358 -9.19 6.39 30.16
N MET A 359 -8.09 5.86 30.64
CA MET A 359 -6.74 6.12 30.16
C MET A 359 -6.01 4.77 30.04
N GLN A 360 -5.43 4.50 28.88
CA GLN A 360 -4.70 3.27 28.60
C GLN A 360 -3.34 3.62 28.01
N SER A 361 -2.32 2.89 28.46
CA SER A 361 -0.98 2.91 27.89
C SER A 361 -0.49 1.50 27.62
N SER A 362 0.10 1.27 26.46
CA SER A 362 0.76 0.02 26.06
C SER A 362 2.15 0.33 25.51
N LEU A 363 3.10 -0.55 25.81
CA LEU A 363 4.49 -0.45 25.38
C LEU A 363 5.03 -1.85 25.10
N SER A 364 5.70 -2.00 23.96
CA SER A 364 6.42 -3.21 23.57
C SER A 364 7.81 -2.86 23.04
N TYR A 365 8.82 -3.61 23.46
CA TYR A 365 10.22 -3.41 23.11
C TYR A 365 10.92 -4.71 22.76
N GLY A 366 11.51 -4.78 21.56
CA GLY A 366 12.35 -5.91 21.15
C GLY A 366 13.72 -5.82 21.79
N LEU A 367 13.99 -6.61 22.85
CA LEU A 367 15.30 -6.61 23.53
C LEU A 367 16.41 -7.15 22.62
N ASN A 368 16.13 -8.26 21.95
CA ASN A 368 17.02 -8.94 21.02
C ASN A 368 16.19 -9.82 20.05
N ASN A 369 16.84 -10.67 19.28
CA ASN A 369 16.18 -11.55 18.31
C ASN A 369 15.28 -12.62 18.92
N THR A 370 15.44 -12.87 20.22
CA THR A 370 14.71 -13.90 20.95
C THR A 370 13.58 -13.27 21.75
N PHE A 371 13.85 -12.23 22.55
CA PHE A 371 12.90 -11.70 23.53
C PHE A 371 12.33 -10.34 23.16
N THR A 372 11.02 -10.21 23.31
CA THR A 372 10.27 -8.94 23.33
C THR A 372 9.61 -8.78 24.69
N LEU A 373 9.81 -7.65 25.36
CA LEU A 373 9.06 -7.31 26.57
C LEU A 373 7.88 -6.43 26.19
N TYR A 374 6.73 -6.64 26.80
CA TYR A 374 5.58 -5.78 26.62
C TYR A 374 4.79 -5.61 27.92
N GLY A 375 4.06 -4.52 28.04
CA GLY A 375 3.28 -4.22 29.22
C GLY A 375 2.49 -2.94 29.08
N GLY A 376 1.64 -2.69 30.06
CA GLY A 376 0.74 -1.55 30.02
C GLY A 376 -0.03 -1.33 31.30
N ALA A 377 -0.66 -0.17 31.36
CA ALA A 377 -1.55 0.22 32.44
C ALA A 377 -2.86 0.75 31.85
N LEU A 378 -3.98 0.39 32.48
CA LEU A 378 -5.31 0.85 32.13
C LEU A 378 -6.01 1.31 33.41
N ALA A 379 -6.48 2.55 33.41
CA ALA A 379 -7.27 3.12 34.50
C ALA A 379 -8.59 3.64 33.93
N ALA A 380 -9.69 3.32 34.57
CA ALA A 380 -11.01 3.84 34.24
C ALA A 380 -11.84 4.04 35.51
N GLU A 381 -12.98 4.70 35.41
CA GLU A 381 -13.91 4.81 36.54
C GLU A 381 -14.30 3.41 37.03
N ASN A 382 -14.10 3.15 38.33
CA ASN A 382 -14.36 1.87 38.98
C ASN A 382 -13.51 0.67 38.47
N TYR A 383 -12.46 0.92 37.70
CA TYR A 383 -11.62 -0.14 37.12
C TYR A 383 -10.15 0.26 37.01
N ARG A 384 -9.24 -0.66 37.32
CA ARG A 384 -7.81 -0.50 37.07
C ARG A 384 -7.19 -1.83 36.72
N ALA A 385 -6.27 -1.83 35.75
CA ALA A 385 -5.51 -3.00 35.38
C ALA A 385 -4.05 -2.66 35.05
N GLY A 386 -3.17 -3.61 35.32
CA GLY A 386 -1.77 -3.59 34.92
C GLY A 386 -1.40 -4.93 34.31
N ALA A 387 -0.66 -4.90 33.21
CA ALA A 387 -0.26 -6.10 32.49
C ALA A 387 1.24 -6.08 32.18
N PHE A 388 1.85 -7.25 32.23
CA PHE A 388 3.24 -7.47 31.86
C PHE A 388 3.35 -8.81 31.13
N GLY A 389 4.15 -8.85 30.08
CA GLY A 389 4.34 -10.03 29.26
C GLY A 389 5.69 -10.10 28.58
N VAL A 390 6.01 -11.31 28.16
CA VAL A 390 7.22 -11.64 27.42
C VAL A 390 6.82 -12.45 26.20
N GLY A 391 7.22 -11.96 25.03
CA GLY A 391 7.22 -12.70 23.79
C GLY A 391 8.61 -13.25 23.53
N SER A 392 8.68 -14.47 23.01
CA SER A 392 9.92 -15.14 22.65
C SER A 392 9.81 -15.86 21.32
N ASN A 393 10.74 -15.65 20.40
CA ASN A 393 10.96 -16.54 19.25
C ASN A 393 12.07 -17.53 19.62
N LEU A 394 11.69 -18.75 20.05
CA LEU A 394 12.61 -19.81 20.47
C LEU A 394 13.10 -20.67 19.30
N GLY A 395 12.93 -20.20 18.07
CA GLY A 395 13.46 -20.85 16.88
C GLY A 395 12.78 -22.18 16.57
N GLU A 396 13.50 -23.30 16.71
CA GLU A 396 12.99 -24.64 16.38
C GLU A 396 11.76 -25.02 17.20
N ILE A 397 11.66 -24.53 18.44
CA ILE A 397 10.49 -24.75 19.29
C ILE A 397 9.30 -23.89 18.84
N GLY A 398 9.53 -22.78 18.13
CA GLY A 398 8.51 -21.84 17.68
C GLY A 398 8.48 -20.54 18.47
N ALA A 399 7.44 -19.74 18.27
CA ALA A 399 7.21 -18.51 19.00
C ALA A 399 6.24 -18.73 20.15
N LEU A 400 6.55 -18.18 21.32
CA LEU A 400 5.76 -18.24 22.54
C LEU A 400 5.55 -16.84 23.09
N SER A 401 4.35 -16.52 23.57
CA SER A 401 4.10 -15.29 24.31
C SER A 401 3.31 -15.63 25.57
N ALA A 402 3.71 -15.07 26.70
CA ALA A 402 2.99 -15.21 27.95
C ALA A 402 2.84 -13.83 28.59
N ASP A 403 1.62 -13.49 28.99
CA ASP A 403 1.36 -12.30 29.78
C ASP A 403 0.44 -12.57 30.96
N TYR A 404 0.59 -11.72 31.96
CA TYR A 404 -0.22 -11.69 33.15
C TYR A 404 -0.83 -10.30 33.33
N THR A 405 -2.15 -10.26 33.48
CA THR A 405 -2.92 -9.04 33.74
C THR A 405 -3.54 -9.11 35.12
N LEU A 406 -3.27 -8.13 35.97
CA LEU A 406 -3.93 -7.92 37.25
C LEU A 406 -4.99 -6.84 37.09
N ALA A 407 -6.21 -7.10 37.55
CA ALA A 407 -7.31 -6.14 37.51
C ALA A 407 -7.99 -5.99 38.88
N GLY A 408 -8.37 -4.76 39.21
CA GLY A 408 -9.21 -4.41 40.34
C GLY A 408 -10.46 -3.68 39.86
N THR A 409 -11.63 -4.22 40.17
CA THR A 409 -12.93 -3.72 39.69
C THR A 409 -13.86 -3.45 40.85
N THR A 410 -14.56 -2.31 40.83
CA THR A 410 -15.67 -2.03 41.75
C THR A 410 -16.98 -2.26 41.01
N LEU A 411 -17.67 -3.34 41.38
CA LEU A 411 -18.93 -3.78 40.78
C LEU A 411 -20.06 -2.76 41.00
N ALA A 412 -21.14 -2.90 40.25
CA ALA A 412 -22.33 -2.05 40.41
C ALA A 412 -22.93 -2.12 41.83
N SER A 413 -22.82 -3.29 42.47
CA SER A 413 -23.21 -3.52 43.86
C SER A 413 -22.33 -2.80 44.90
N GLY A 414 -21.22 -2.17 44.49
CA GLY A 414 -20.21 -1.57 45.37
C GLY A 414 -19.16 -2.55 45.88
N GLN A 415 -19.29 -3.85 45.60
CA GLN A 415 -18.29 -4.84 45.96
C GLN A 415 -16.99 -4.63 45.16
N ARG A 416 -15.84 -4.64 45.85
CA ARG A 416 -14.52 -4.64 45.20
C ARG A 416 -14.10 -6.08 44.89
N LYS A 417 -13.74 -6.34 43.64
CA LYS A 417 -13.16 -7.59 43.15
C LYS A 417 -11.72 -7.35 42.69
N GLN A 418 -10.88 -8.35 42.90
CA GLN A 418 -9.52 -8.40 42.38
C GLN A 418 -9.31 -9.77 41.75
N GLY A 419 -8.61 -9.78 40.62
CA GLY A 419 -8.29 -11.03 39.94
C GLY A 419 -7.16 -10.87 38.94
N GLY A 420 -6.58 -12.00 38.59
CA GLY A 420 -5.58 -12.12 37.53
C GLY A 420 -6.12 -12.86 36.32
N SER A 421 -5.54 -12.57 35.16
CA SER A 421 -5.70 -13.32 33.91
C SER A 421 -4.32 -13.63 33.33
N VAL A 422 -4.11 -14.86 32.90
CA VAL A 422 -2.90 -15.30 32.19
C VAL A 422 -3.29 -15.59 30.75
N ARG A 423 -2.53 -15.09 29.78
CA ARG A 423 -2.68 -15.42 28.36
C ARG A 423 -1.40 -16.07 27.84
N PHE A 424 -1.55 -17.20 27.16
CA PHE A 424 -0.49 -17.90 26.45
C PHE A 424 -0.80 -17.94 24.95
N LEU A 425 0.17 -17.56 24.14
CA LEU A 425 0.15 -17.65 22.69
C LEU A 425 1.30 -18.54 22.26
N TYR A 426 1.06 -19.42 21.30
CA TYR A 426 2.11 -20.25 20.72
C TYR A 426 1.88 -20.42 19.23
N ALA A 427 2.93 -20.34 18.44
CA ALA A 427 2.88 -20.61 17.02
C ALA A 427 4.15 -21.37 16.60
N LYS A 428 3.98 -22.34 15.71
CA LYS A 428 5.08 -23.04 15.04
C LYS A 428 4.66 -23.49 13.65
N SER A 429 5.57 -23.36 12.70
CA SER A 429 5.48 -24.06 11.42
C SER A 429 6.55 -25.13 11.32
N PHE A 430 6.10 -26.34 10.99
CA PHE A 430 6.91 -27.52 10.73
C PHE A 430 7.05 -27.69 9.22
N LEU A 431 8.18 -27.25 8.67
CA LEU A 431 8.41 -27.28 7.21
C LEU A 431 8.51 -28.70 6.65
N SER A 432 9.14 -29.63 7.39
CA SER A 432 9.34 -31.03 6.96
C SER A 432 8.02 -31.76 6.76
N SER A 433 7.09 -31.58 7.70
CA SER A 433 5.73 -32.13 7.61
C SER A 433 4.79 -31.19 6.85
N LYS A 434 5.16 -29.94 6.54
CA LYS A 434 4.29 -28.88 6.01
C LYS A 434 3.06 -28.60 6.88
N THR A 435 3.27 -28.55 8.20
CA THR A 435 2.24 -28.30 9.22
C THR A 435 2.42 -26.91 9.81
N ASP A 436 1.44 -26.03 9.67
CA ASP A 436 1.32 -24.81 10.46
C ASP A 436 0.41 -25.08 11.66
N PHE A 437 0.92 -24.82 12.87
CA PHE A 437 0.17 -25.01 14.10
C PHE A 437 0.26 -23.74 14.96
N GLN A 438 -0.90 -23.23 15.36
CA GLN A 438 -1.01 -22.06 16.19
C GLN A 438 -2.02 -22.31 17.32
N ILE A 439 -1.57 -22.11 18.55
CA ILE A 439 -2.47 -21.86 19.68
C ILE A 439 -2.65 -20.34 19.72
N ALA A 440 -3.76 -19.90 19.13
CA ALA A 440 -4.08 -18.48 18.99
C ALA A 440 -4.42 -17.83 20.33
N GLY A 441 -4.73 -18.62 21.36
CA GLY A 441 -4.86 -18.14 22.73
C GLY A 441 -5.32 -19.21 23.70
N TYR A 442 -4.53 -19.48 24.74
CA TYR A 442 -5.05 -20.04 25.99
C TYR A 442 -5.09 -18.93 27.03
N ARG A 443 -6.29 -18.48 27.39
CA ARG A 443 -6.49 -17.49 28.45
C ARG A 443 -7.21 -18.14 29.62
N TYR A 444 -6.67 -17.96 30.82
CA TYR A 444 -7.32 -18.33 32.07
C TYR A 444 -7.47 -17.10 32.96
N SER A 445 -8.70 -16.85 33.40
CA SER A 445 -9.07 -15.71 34.24
C SER A 445 -9.70 -16.21 35.54
N THR A 446 -9.16 -15.74 36.67
CA THR A 446 -9.72 -16.01 38.01
C THR A 446 -11.13 -15.46 38.15
N ALA A 447 -11.93 -16.00 39.09
CA ALA A 447 -13.32 -15.56 39.28
C ALA A 447 -13.48 -14.06 39.60
N GLY A 448 -12.46 -13.44 40.22
CA GLY A 448 -12.45 -12.01 40.53
C GLY A 448 -11.92 -11.11 39.41
N TYR A 449 -11.50 -11.69 38.27
CA TYR A 449 -11.00 -10.94 37.12
C TYR A 449 -12.15 -10.50 36.22
N TYR A 450 -12.10 -9.23 35.81
CA TYR A 450 -12.98 -8.65 34.80
C TYR A 450 -12.08 -7.93 33.79
N SER A 451 -12.34 -8.10 32.50
CA SER A 451 -11.82 -7.15 31.50
C SER A 451 -12.55 -5.81 31.64
N LEU A 452 -12.05 -4.74 31.00
CA LEU A 452 -12.74 -3.45 31.01
C LEU A 452 -14.16 -3.57 30.41
N SER A 453 -14.30 -4.30 29.30
CA SER A 453 -15.60 -4.54 28.67
C SER A 453 -16.53 -5.37 29.56
N ASP A 454 -16.01 -6.38 30.27
CA ASP A 454 -16.81 -7.12 31.27
C ASP A 454 -17.27 -6.20 32.42
N ALA A 455 -16.40 -5.31 32.91
CA ALA A 455 -16.75 -4.38 34.00
C ALA A 455 -17.79 -3.33 33.57
N VAL A 456 -17.74 -2.87 32.31
CA VAL A 456 -18.76 -1.98 31.75
C VAL A 456 -20.08 -2.72 31.58
N ASN A 457 -20.05 -3.92 30.99
CA ASN A 457 -21.25 -4.73 30.77
C ASN A 457 -21.90 -5.20 32.08
N GLU A 458 -21.10 -5.56 33.08
CA GLU A 458 -21.58 -5.88 34.44
C GLU A 458 -22.43 -4.74 35.00
N ARG A 459 -21.94 -3.50 34.91
CA ARG A 459 -22.65 -2.34 35.44
C ARG A 459 -23.86 -1.94 34.59
N ARG A 460 -23.79 -2.06 33.27
CA ARG A 460 -24.92 -1.76 32.37
C ARG A 460 -26.09 -2.71 32.58
N ARG A 461 -25.81 -3.99 32.82
CA ARG A 461 -26.83 -5.03 33.02
C ARG A 461 -27.42 -5.06 34.43
N TRP A 462 -26.89 -4.28 35.37
CA TRP A 462 -27.33 -4.28 36.76
C TRP A 462 -28.59 -3.42 36.96
N HIS A 463 -29.70 -4.09 37.29
CA HIS A 463 -30.98 -3.46 37.55
C HIS A 463 -31.62 -4.06 38.83
N ASN A 464 -31.98 -3.19 39.78
CA ASN A 464 -32.72 -3.57 41.00
C ASN A 464 -32.15 -4.76 41.79
N GLY A 465 -30.83 -4.93 41.82
CA GLY A 465 -30.18 -6.03 42.56
C GLY A 465 -29.91 -7.29 41.74
N LEU A 466 -30.25 -7.30 40.45
CA LEU A 466 -30.08 -8.44 39.55
C LEU A 466 -29.39 -8.00 38.24
N TYR A 467 -28.81 -8.96 37.52
CA TYR A 467 -28.24 -8.76 36.19
C TYR A 467 -29.20 -9.25 35.11
N GLU A 468 -29.48 -8.39 34.15
CA GLU A 468 -30.23 -8.70 32.94
C GLU A 468 -29.36 -9.48 31.94
N ASN A 469 -29.90 -10.55 31.37
CA ASN A 469 -29.24 -11.36 30.35
C ASN A 469 -30.20 -11.64 29.20
N ASP A 470 -29.64 -11.66 28.00
CA ASP A 470 -30.39 -11.87 26.76
C ASP A 470 -30.35 -13.34 26.34
N TYR A 471 -31.47 -13.85 25.82
CA TYR A 471 -31.58 -15.15 25.17
C TYR A 471 -32.53 -15.04 23.97
N TRP A 472 -32.27 -15.83 22.92
CA TRP A 472 -33.09 -15.89 21.72
C TRP A 472 -33.92 -17.18 21.71
N PRO A 473 -35.25 -17.11 21.88
CA PRO A 473 -36.10 -18.31 21.85
C PRO A 473 -36.07 -19.03 20.50
N SER A 474 -36.23 -20.35 20.56
CA SER A 474 -36.12 -21.32 19.45
C SER A 474 -37.32 -21.40 18.51
N ASP A 475 -38.46 -20.82 18.88
CA ASP A 475 -39.74 -21.34 18.39
C ASP A 475 -40.15 -20.79 17.01
N GLU A 476 -40.04 -21.69 16.04
CA GLU A 476 -40.92 -22.08 14.91
C GLU A 476 -41.48 -21.06 13.91
N ASP A 477 -41.48 -19.76 14.16
CA ASP A 477 -41.81 -18.78 13.11
C ASP A 477 -40.52 -18.23 12.48
N GLU A 478 -40.08 -18.85 11.38
CA GLU A 478 -39.06 -18.31 10.46
C GLU A 478 -39.54 -16.97 9.86
N SER A 479 -39.55 -15.92 10.67
CA SER A 479 -39.82 -14.56 10.22
C SER A 479 -38.54 -13.98 9.60
N TRP A 480 -38.66 -13.18 8.55
CA TRP A 480 -37.55 -12.42 7.95
C TRP A 480 -36.91 -11.39 8.90
N GLN A 481 -37.39 -11.29 10.14
CA GLN A 481 -36.88 -10.42 11.19
C GLN A 481 -36.08 -11.25 12.19
N ALA A 482 -34.89 -10.77 12.57
CA ALA A 482 -34.19 -11.34 13.72
C ALA A 482 -35.10 -11.21 14.96
N SER A 483 -35.37 -12.32 15.63
CA SER A 483 -36.17 -12.33 16.86
C SER A 483 -35.56 -11.34 17.86
N ALA A 484 -36.39 -10.50 18.47
CA ALA A 484 -35.92 -9.65 19.55
C ALA A 484 -35.45 -10.54 20.71
N PRO A 485 -34.29 -10.26 21.34
CA PRO A 485 -33.87 -11.00 22.50
C PRO A 485 -34.93 -10.91 23.59
N GLN A 486 -35.18 -12.02 24.28
CA GLN A 486 -35.89 -12.02 25.55
C GLN A 486 -34.91 -11.92 26.71
N HIS A 487 -35.38 -11.37 27.83
CA HIS A 487 -34.53 -11.06 28.98
C HIS A 487 -34.84 -11.98 30.17
N TYR A 488 -33.80 -12.43 30.86
CA TYR A 488 -33.91 -13.10 32.14
C TYR A 488 -32.93 -12.49 33.15
N TYR A 489 -33.28 -12.54 34.43
CA TYR A 489 -32.51 -11.89 35.49
C TYR A 489 -31.79 -12.92 36.37
N THR A 490 -30.54 -12.64 36.70
CA THR A 490 -29.69 -13.49 37.56
C THR A 490 -29.09 -12.69 38.71
N SER A 491 -28.74 -13.35 39.82
CA SER A 491 -28.04 -12.67 40.93
C SER A 491 -26.53 -12.58 40.73
N TRP A 492 -25.99 -13.17 39.66
CA TRP A 492 -24.57 -13.18 39.31
C TRP A 492 -24.35 -12.77 37.85
N PHE A 493 -23.22 -12.11 37.60
CA PHE A 493 -22.73 -11.81 36.25
C PHE A 493 -21.84 -12.93 35.74
N TYR A 494 -21.96 -13.27 34.45
CA TYR A 494 -21.18 -14.32 33.79
C TYR A 494 -19.87 -13.77 33.21
N ASN A 495 -18.86 -13.54 34.04
CA ASN A 495 -17.53 -13.16 33.55
C ASN A 495 -16.79 -14.35 32.95
N LYS A 496 -15.92 -14.08 31.97
CA LYS A 496 -15.17 -15.09 31.22
C LYS A 496 -14.17 -15.82 32.11
N LYS A 497 -14.18 -17.15 32.06
CA LYS A 497 -13.31 -18.03 32.87
C LYS A 497 -12.09 -18.50 32.11
N HIS A 498 -12.29 -19.26 31.04
CA HIS A 498 -11.18 -19.66 30.18
C HIS A 498 -11.61 -19.61 28.73
N ARG A 499 -10.65 -19.29 27.87
CA ARG A 499 -10.81 -19.30 26.42
C ARG A 499 -9.64 -20.05 25.82
N PHE A 500 -9.94 -20.93 24.87
CA PHE A 500 -8.96 -21.74 24.19
C PHE A 500 -9.20 -21.72 22.68
N ASP A 501 -8.26 -21.13 21.94
CA ASP A 501 -8.28 -20.99 20.50
C ASP A 501 -7.10 -21.79 19.87
N ILE A 502 -7.40 -22.74 19.00
CA ILE A 502 -6.45 -23.49 18.17
C ILE A 502 -6.74 -23.24 16.70
N SER A 503 -5.69 -23.05 15.91
CA SER A 503 -5.72 -23.15 14.45
C SER A 503 -4.58 -24.04 13.98
N ALA A 504 -4.87 -24.99 13.11
CA ALA A 504 -3.89 -25.87 12.50
C ALA A 504 -4.17 -26.04 11.02
N ARG A 505 -3.12 -26.08 10.21
CA ARG A 505 -3.17 -26.34 8.78
C ARG A 505 -2.07 -27.32 8.39
N GLN A 506 -2.45 -28.37 7.69
CA GLN A 506 -1.56 -29.42 7.24
C GLN A 506 -1.63 -29.51 5.71
N THR A 507 -0.54 -29.21 5.02
CA THR A 507 -0.47 -29.42 3.57
C THR A 507 -0.07 -30.86 3.29
N LEU A 508 -0.83 -31.57 2.45
CA LEU A 508 -0.62 -32.95 2.05
C LEU A 508 -0.24 -32.99 0.57
N GLY A 509 0.97 -33.43 0.26
CA GLY A 509 1.47 -33.45 -1.12
C GLY A 509 1.68 -32.05 -1.70
N LYS A 510 1.19 -31.82 -2.94
CA LYS A 510 1.27 -30.53 -3.66
C LYS A 510 -0.07 -29.80 -3.72
N ASN A 511 -1.18 -30.53 -3.71
CA ASN A 511 -2.49 -30.00 -4.11
C ASN A 511 -3.56 -30.12 -3.02
N SER A 512 -3.23 -30.69 -1.86
CA SER A 512 -4.22 -30.98 -0.82
C SER A 512 -3.83 -30.28 0.49
N ALA A 513 -4.81 -29.81 1.24
CA ALA A 513 -4.62 -29.18 2.54
C ALA A 513 -5.78 -29.52 3.47
N PHE A 514 -5.44 -29.91 4.70
CA PHE A 514 -6.38 -30.02 5.81
C PHE A 514 -6.24 -28.80 6.72
N PHE A 515 -7.33 -28.30 7.26
CA PHE A 515 -7.31 -27.28 8.31
C PHE A 515 -8.28 -27.61 9.43
N LEU A 516 -7.97 -27.09 10.61
CA LEU A 516 -8.75 -27.21 11.84
C LEU A 516 -8.71 -25.87 12.57
N ASN A 517 -9.87 -25.32 12.89
CA ASN A 517 -10.04 -24.19 13.78
C ASN A 517 -10.95 -24.63 14.93
N PHE A 518 -10.53 -24.40 16.16
CA PHE A 518 -11.29 -24.74 17.36
C PHE A 518 -11.23 -23.58 18.34
N SER A 519 -12.38 -23.15 18.84
CA SER A 519 -12.51 -22.15 19.88
C SER A 519 -13.49 -22.65 20.93
N GLN A 520 -13.08 -22.57 22.20
CA GLN A 520 -13.95 -22.85 23.33
C GLN A 520 -13.87 -21.72 24.35
N GLN A 521 -15.01 -21.22 24.82
CA GLN A 521 -15.10 -20.23 25.89
C GLN A 521 -16.07 -20.69 26.98
N ASN A 522 -15.61 -20.60 28.22
CA ASN A 522 -16.38 -20.91 29.41
C ASN A 522 -16.50 -19.68 30.30
N TYR A 523 -17.55 -19.66 31.12
CA TYR A 523 -17.88 -18.56 32.01
C TYR A 523 -17.90 -19.03 33.46
N TRP A 524 -17.68 -18.11 34.40
CA TRP A 524 -17.92 -18.38 35.82
C TRP A 524 -19.43 -18.38 36.10
N ASN A 525 -19.86 -19.19 37.07
CA ASN A 525 -21.26 -19.35 37.48
C ASN A 525 -22.19 -19.94 36.40
N SER A 526 -21.63 -20.49 35.32
CA SER A 526 -22.37 -21.17 34.27
C SER A 526 -21.78 -22.57 33.99
N SER A 527 -22.67 -23.53 33.70
CA SER A 527 -22.29 -24.85 33.18
C SER A 527 -22.19 -24.89 31.66
N GLY A 528 -22.65 -23.84 30.96
CA GLY A 528 -22.61 -23.72 29.51
C GLY A 528 -21.26 -23.24 28.98
N SER A 529 -21.04 -23.46 27.69
CA SER A 529 -19.81 -23.08 26.98
C SER A 529 -20.12 -22.72 25.54
N ASP A 530 -19.43 -21.72 25.01
CA ASP A 530 -19.39 -21.47 23.57
C ASP A 530 -18.32 -22.37 22.96
N ILE A 531 -18.68 -23.15 21.95
CA ILE A 531 -17.77 -24.01 21.18
C ILE A 531 -17.98 -23.70 19.70
N SER A 532 -16.88 -23.47 19.00
CA SER A 532 -16.85 -23.38 17.54
C SER A 532 -15.73 -24.26 17.03
N LEU A 533 -16.08 -25.25 16.23
CA LEU A 533 -15.17 -26.19 15.60
C LEU A 533 -15.41 -26.14 14.09
N GLN A 534 -14.36 -25.90 13.32
CA GLN A 534 -14.39 -25.95 11.87
C GLN A 534 -13.20 -26.78 11.40
N ALA A 535 -13.47 -27.86 10.69
CA ALA A 535 -12.45 -28.67 10.04
C ALA A 535 -12.74 -28.73 8.54
N GLY A 536 -11.70 -28.77 7.71
CA GLY A 536 -11.91 -28.91 6.28
C GLY A 536 -10.72 -29.51 5.56
N PHE A 537 -11.02 -30.23 4.50
CA PHE A 537 -10.06 -30.80 3.57
C PHE A 537 -10.32 -30.21 2.20
N ASN A 538 -9.31 -29.59 1.60
CA ASN A 538 -9.36 -29.07 0.24
C ASN A 538 -8.33 -29.78 -0.61
N SER A 539 -8.67 -30.08 -1.85
CA SER A 539 -7.75 -30.71 -2.78
C SER A 539 -8.07 -30.34 -4.23
N THR A 540 -7.04 -30.36 -5.06
CA THR A 540 -7.16 -30.08 -6.50
C THR A 540 -6.66 -31.27 -7.30
N ILE A 541 -7.53 -31.84 -8.13
CA ILE A 541 -7.18 -32.87 -9.10
C ILE A 541 -7.32 -32.31 -10.51
N HIS A 542 -6.21 -32.20 -11.24
CA HIS A 542 -6.12 -31.43 -12.49
C HIS A 542 -6.64 -30.00 -12.31
N ASN A 543 -7.73 -29.65 -13.00
CA ASN A 543 -8.37 -28.34 -12.88
C ASN A 543 -9.54 -28.35 -11.89
N VAL A 544 -9.93 -29.51 -11.35
CA VAL A 544 -11.10 -29.66 -10.46
C VAL A 544 -10.69 -29.43 -9.01
N ASN A 545 -11.31 -28.45 -8.36
CA ASN A 545 -11.15 -28.21 -6.93
C ASN A 545 -12.29 -28.90 -6.17
N TYR A 546 -11.99 -29.64 -5.11
CA TYR A 546 -13.00 -30.21 -4.23
C TYR A 546 -12.63 -29.98 -2.77
N GLY A 547 -13.64 -29.79 -1.94
CA GLY A 547 -13.48 -29.53 -0.52
C GLY A 547 -14.56 -30.18 0.31
N LEU A 548 -14.20 -30.79 1.42
CA LEU A 548 -15.11 -31.33 2.42
C LEU A 548 -14.91 -30.57 3.73
N TYR A 549 -15.98 -30.05 4.30
CA TYR A 549 -15.97 -29.20 5.48
C TYR A 549 -16.90 -29.77 6.53
N TYR A 550 -16.48 -29.69 7.79
CA TYR A 550 -17.27 -30.00 8.96
C TYR A 550 -17.28 -28.77 9.88
N GLN A 551 -18.45 -28.38 10.34
CA GLN A 551 -18.63 -27.26 11.26
C GLN A 551 -19.54 -27.70 12.41
N ASN A 552 -19.14 -27.37 13.64
CA ASN A 552 -19.94 -27.49 14.84
C ASN A 552 -19.91 -26.14 15.54
N THR A 553 -21.09 -25.59 15.79
CA THR A 553 -21.26 -24.34 16.53
C THR A 553 -22.25 -24.59 17.64
N ARG A 554 -21.79 -24.38 18.88
CA ARG A 554 -22.60 -24.42 20.09
C ARG A 554 -22.41 -23.11 20.81
N SER A 555 -23.51 -22.43 21.07
CA SER A 555 -23.51 -21.23 21.89
C SER A 555 -23.97 -21.57 23.30
N HIS A 556 -23.49 -20.80 24.28
CA HIS A 556 -24.03 -20.80 25.63
C HIS A 556 -25.49 -20.29 25.65
N PHE A 557 -25.86 -19.44 24.68
CA PHE A 557 -27.15 -18.74 24.61
C PHE A 557 -28.01 -19.08 23.39
N THR A 558 -27.57 -19.99 22.51
CA THR A 558 -28.34 -20.43 21.32
C THR A 558 -28.14 -21.93 21.05
N HIS A 559 -28.77 -22.46 20.00
CA HIS A 559 -28.74 -23.89 19.65
C HIS A 559 -27.36 -24.40 19.24
N ASP A 560 -27.18 -25.72 19.40
CA ASP A 560 -26.10 -26.47 18.77
C ASP A 560 -26.48 -26.81 17.33
N ASP A 561 -25.61 -26.50 16.38
CA ASP A 561 -25.73 -26.98 15.02
C ASP A 561 -24.43 -27.62 14.53
N ASN A 562 -24.60 -28.69 13.76
CA ASN A 562 -23.54 -29.47 13.16
C ASN A 562 -23.83 -29.58 11.67
N SER A 563 -22.87 -29.18 10.83
CA SER A 563 -23.01 -29.27 9.40
C SER A 563 -21.80 -29.92 8.73
N ILE A 564 -22.07 -30.65 7.66
CA ILE A 564 -21.06 -31.19 6.75
C ILE A 564 -21.36 -30.63 5.37
N THR A 565 -20.35 -30.08 4.70
CA THR A 565 -20.47 -29.49 3.36
C THR A 565 -19.43 -30.06 2.42
N LEU A 566 -19.86 -30.61 1.29
CA LEU A 566 -19.02 -30.99 0.15
C LEU A 566 -19.16 -29.91 -0.93
N ARG A 567 -18.04 -29.39 -1.43
CA ARG A 567 -18.00 -28.43 -2.55
C ARG A 567 -17.09 -28.97 -3.65
N VAL A 568 -17.53 -28.90 -4.89
CA VAL A 568 -16.77 -29.28 -6.09
C VAL A 568 -16.86 -28.11 -7.08
N SER A 569 -15.72 -27.63 -7.59
CA SER A 569 -15.62 -26.53 -8.54
C SER A 569 -14.82 -26.96 -9.75
N ILE A 570 -15.40 -26.84 -10.94
CA ILE A 570 -14.80 -27.25 -12.21
C ILE A 570 -14.71 -26.01 -13.10
N PRO A 571 -13.52 -25.42 -13.28
CA PRO A 571 -13.27 -24.37 -14.26
C PRO A 571 -13.06 -24.97 -15.66
N PHE A 572 -13.63 -24.32 -16.67
CA PHE A 572 -13.43 -24.65 -18.08
C PHE A 572 -13.27 -23.36 -18.89
N THR A 573 -12.56 -23.48 -20.01
CA THR A 573 -12.33 -22.37 -20.93
C THR A 573 -13.16 -22.62 -22.19
N LEU A 574 -14.00 -21.67 -22.57
CA LEU A 574 -14.72 -21.70 -23.85
C LEU A 574 -13.86 -21.05 -24.96
N GLN A 575 -14.38 -21.04 -26.20
CA GLN A 575 -13.76 -20.30 -27.30
C GLN A 575 -13.49 -18.84 -26.90
N GLU A 576 -12.40 -18.26 -27.43
CA GLU A 576 -11.90 -16.91 -27.08
C GLU A 576 -11.32 -16.74 -25.66
N ASN A 577 -10.78 -17.80 -25.05
CA ASN A 577 -10.13 -17.74 -23.73
C ASN A 577 -11.04 -17.30 -22.56
N ARG A 578 -12.36 -17.27 -22.74
CA ARG A 578 -13.31 -16.92 -21.69
C ARG A 578 -13.38 -18.02 -20.64
N ARG A 579 -13.09 -17.66 -19.39
CA ARG A 579 -13.09 -18.59 -18.25
C ARG A 579 -14.48 -18.66 -17.64
N ILE A 580 -15.01 -19.88 -17.52
CA ILE A 580 -16.25 -20.16 -16.82
C ILE A 580 -15.95 -21.14 -15.69
N ASN A 581 -16.60 -20.97 -14.55
CA ASN A 581 -16.49 -21.88 -13.43
C ASN A 581 -17.87 -22.45 -13.06
N THR A 582 -17.94 -23.77 -12.96
CA THR A 582 -19.09 -24.48 -12.39
C THR A 582 -18.79 -24.84 -10.95
N ALA A 583 -19.79 -24.74 -10.08
CA ALA A 583 -19.68 -25.15 -8.69
C ALA A 583 -20.89 -25.97 -8.27
N PHE A 584 -20.63 -27.06 -7.55
CA PHE A 584 -21.61 -27.92 -6.91
C PHE A 584 -21.33 -27.92 -5.41
N THR A 585 -22.34 -27.66 -4.60
CA THR A 585 -22.25 -27.67 -3.14
C THR A 585 -23.34 -28.58 -2.61
N LEU A 586 -23.01 -29.53 -1.74
CA LEU A 586 -23.95 -30.36 -1.01
C LEU A 586 -23.68 -30.14 0.47
N ALA A 587 -24.68 -29.71 1.24
CA ALA A 587 -24.55 -29.50 2.67
C ALA A 587 -25.65 -30.24 3.41
N HIS A 588 -25.33 -30.77 4.59
CA HIS A 588 -26.30 -31.32 5.52
C HIS A 588 -26.05 -30.72 6.89
N SER A 589 -27.08 -30.10 7.48
CA SER A 589 -27.07 -29.55 8.83
C SER A 589 -28.08 -30.28 9.70
N LYS A 590 -27.79 -30.40 11.00
CA LYS A 590 -28.71 -30.97 11.98
C LYS A 590 -29.97 -30.12 12.14
N SER A 591 -29.84 -28.79 12.03
CA SER A 591 -30.98 -27.86 12.18
C SER A 591 -31.77 -27.67 10.89
N SER A 592 -31.10 -27.57 9.74
CA SER A 592 -31.73 -27.18 8.46
C SER A 592 -31.87 -28.30 7.43
N GLY A 593 -31.48 -29.55 7.75
CA GLY A 593 -31.58 -30.68 6.84
C GLY A 593 -30.56 -30.67 5.70
N THR A 594 -30.91 -31.30 4.58
CA THR A 594 -30.02 -31.43 3.41
C THR A 594 -30.31 -30.31 2.40
N SER A 595 -29.24 -29.74 1.85
CA SER A 595 -29.30 -28.78 0.77
C SER A 595 -28.26 -29.09 -0.30
N GLY A 596 -28.59 -28.77 -1.55
CA GLY A 596 -27.73 -28.93 -2.71
C GLY A 596 -27.82 -27.71 -3.60
N GLN A 597 -26.69 -27.23 -4.12
CA GLN A 597 -26.61 -26.11 -5.04
C GLN A 597 -25.71 -26.48 -6.21
N ALA A 598 -26.15 -26.15 -7.43
CA ALA A 598 -25.36 -26.20 -8.64
C ALA A 598 -25.37 -24.81 -9.28
N GLY A 599 -24.24 -24.33 -9.77
CA GLY A 599 -24.16 -23.02 -10.40
C GLY A 599 -23.04 -22.88 -11.40
N VAL A 600 -23.18 -21.88 -12.28
CA VAL A 600 -22.23 -21.51 -13.32
C VAL A 600 -22.00 -20.00 -13.25
N ASN A 601 -20.75 -19.56 -13.29
CA ASN A 601 -20.40 -18.15 -13.33
C ASN A 601 -19.22 -17.87 -14.27
N GLY A 602 -19.07 -16.62 -14.70
CA GLY A 602 -17.99 -16.18 -15.57
C GLY A 602 -17.96 -14.66 -15.76
N THR A 603 -17.07 -14.22 -16.64
CA THR A 603 -16.90 -12.81 -17.03
C THR A 603 -17.18 -12.61 -18.53
N LEU A 604 -17.51 -11.37 -18.89
CA LEU A 604 -17.81 -10.88 -20.24
C LEU A 604 -17.16 -9.50 -20.42
N LEU A 605 -17.13 -9.02 -21.67
CA LEU A 605 -16.44 -7.82 -22.15
C LEU A 605 -14.92 -8.04 -22.25
N ASP A 606 -14.25 -7.23 -23.08
CA ASP A 606 -12.82 -7.42 -23.41
C ASP A 606 -11.89 -7.22 -22.21
N ASP A 607 -12.38 -6.54 -21.16
CA ASP A 607 -11.69 -6.24 -19.90
C ASP A 607 -12.28 -6.96 -18.68
N ASP A 608 -13.09 -8.00 -18.89
CA ASP A 608 -13.71 -8.83 -17.84
C ASP A 608 -14.60 -8.07 -16.82
N ARG A 609 -14.98 -6.81 -17.11
CA ARG A 609 -15.71 -5.94 -16.15
C ARG A 609 -17.17 -6.32 -15.91
N LEU A 610 -17.73 -7.24 -16.69
CA LEU A 610 -19.09 -7.76 -16.50
C LEU A 610 -19.04 -9.22 -16.04
N SER A 611 -19.35 -9.43 -14.76
CA SER A 611 -19.51 -10.74 -14.16
C SER A 611 -20.97 -11.20 -14.19
N TRP A 612 -21.20 -12.49 -14.32
CA TRP A 612 -22.52 -13.11 -14.25
C TRP A 612 -22.46 -14.44 -13.51
N ALA A 613 -23.56 -14.80 -12.83
CA ALA A 613 -23.70 -16.09 -12.19
C ALA A 613 -25.16 -16.56 -12.21
N VAL A 614 -25.35 -17.85 -12.49
CA VAL A 614 -26.66 -18.53 -12.41
C VAL A 614 -26.51 -19.72 -11.47
N THR A 615 -27.37 -19.83 -10.46
CA THR A 615 -27.35 -20.93 -9.52
C THR A 615 -28.75 -21.52 -9.33
N SER A 616 -28.81 -22.83 -9.12
CA SER A 616 -30.01 -23.57 -8.77
C SER A 616 -29.71 -24.31 -7.48
N ALA A 617 -30.47 -24.01 -6.44
CA ALA A 617 -30.39 -24.61 -5.12
C ALA A 617 -31.66 -25.42 -4.83
N TYR A 618 -31.51 -26.46 -4.05
CA TYR A 618 -32.58 -27.25 -3.46
C TYR A 618 -32.28 -27.41 -1.97
N ASP A 619 -33.24 -27.15 -1.11
CA ASP A 619 -33.18 -27.46 0.31
C ASP A 619 -34.50 -28.08 0.78
N ASP A 620 -34.44 -28.77 1.93
CA ASP A 620 -35.60 -29.48 2.50
C ASP A 620 -36.72 -28.52 2.97
N THR A 621 -36.42 -27.22 3.16
CA THR A 621 -37.36 -26.20 3.69
C THR A 621 -38.00 -25.33 2.59
N SER A 622 -37.22 -24.73 1.70
CA SER A 622 -37.63 -23.83 0.61
C SER A 622 -37.79 -24.51 -0.76
N HIS A 623 -37.52 -25.83 -0.84
CA HIS A 623 -37.50 -26.61 -2.09
C HIS A 623 -36.51 -26.00 -3.10
N SER A 624 -36.92 -25.78 -4.36
CA SER A 624 -36.02 -25.29 -5.41
C SER A 624 -35.96 -23.76 -5.46
N THR A 625 -34.77 -23.18 -5.27
CA THR A 625 -34.49 -21.75 -5.44
C THR A 625 -33.52 -21.55 -6.60
N ASN A 626 -33.93 -20.81 -7.62
CA ASN A 626 -33.09 -20.48 -8.78
C ASN A 626 -32.74 -19.00 -8.74
N SER A 627 -31.46 -18.68 -8.84
CA SER A 627 -30.98 -17.31 -8.83
C SER A 627 -30.10 -16.98 -10.02
N ALA A 628 -30.17 -15.73 -10.47
CA ALA A 628 -29.31 -15.15 -11.47
C ALA A 628 -28.79 -13.81 -10.94
N SER A 629 -27.53 -13.51 -11.19
CA SER A 629 -26.90 -12.25 -10.79
C SER A 629 -25.96 -11.72 -11.85
N LEU A 630 -25.84 -10.40 -11.91
CA LEU A 630 -24.96 -9.64 -12.78
C LEU A 630 -24.18 -8.63 -11.93
N GLY A 631 -22.89 -8.50 -12.20
CA GLY A 631 -22.03 -7.50 -11.56
C GLY A 631 -21.23 -6.74 -12.61
N TYR A 632 -21.31 -5.42 -12.61
CA TYR A 632 -20.63 -4.53 -13.55
C TYR A 632 -19.68 -3.59 -12.81
N LEU A 633 -18.41 -3.65 -13.15
CA LEU A 633 -17.36 -2.73 -12.70
C LEU A 633 -17.28 -1.55 -13.68
N GLY A 634 -17.95 -0.45 -13.34
CA GLY A 634 -17.97 0.76 -14.16
C GLY A 634 -16.84 1.72 -13.81
N GLN A 635 -16.64 2.73 -14.66
CA GLN A 635 -15.68 3.81 -14.41
C GLN A 635 -16.10 4.73 -13.24
N TYR A 636 -17.41 4.90 -13.04
CA TYR A 636 -17.98 5.81 -12.04
C TYR A 636 -18.56 5.08 -10.81
N GLY A 637 -18.35 3.77 -10.71
CA GLY A 637 -18.93 2.95 -9.65
C GLY A 637 -19.28 1.53 -10.12
N ASN A 638 -19.62 0.70 -9.15
CA ASN A 638 -19.95 -0.70 -9.33
C ASN A 638 -21.44 -0.93 -9.12
N LEU A 639 -22.01 -1.80 -9.95
CA LEU A 639 -23.42 -2.19 -9.92
C LEU A 639 -23.50 -3.71 -9.82
N TYR A 640 -24.18 -4.22 -8.80
CA TYR A 640 -24.56 -5.63 -8.73
C TYR A 640 -26.07 -5.75 -8.65
N THR A 641 -26.64 -6.67 -9.41
CA THR A 641 -28.07 -6.96 -9.39
C THR A 641 -28.28 -8.46 -9.35
N GLY A 642 -29.29 -8.89 -8.62
CA GLY A 642 -29.59 -10.31 -8.43
C GLY A 642 -31.08 -10.54 -8.35
N TYR A 643 -31.54 -11.66 -8.91
CA TYR A 643 -32.90 -12.11 -8.84
C TYR A 643 -32.93 -13.58 -8.44
N ALA A 644 -33.68 -13.93 -7.41
CA ALA A 644 -33.88 -15.29 -6.95
C ALA A 644 -35.38 -15.62 -6.91
N TYR A 645 -35.71 -16.84 -7.34
CA TYR A 645 -37.08 -17.34 -7.43
C TYR A 645 -37.16 -18.73 -6.81
N SER A 646 -38.08 -18.91 -5.88
CA SER A 646 -38.53 -20.21 -5.38
C SER A 646 -40.05 -20.32 -5.52
N LYS A 647 -40.63 -21.45 -5.09
CA LYS A 647 -42.10 -21.60 -5.06
C LYS A 647 -42.75 -20.70 -4.00
N SER A 648 -42.06 -20.45 -2.89
CA SER A 648 -42.59 -19.73 -1.73
C SER A 648 -42.17 -18.26 -1.68
N HIS A 649 -41.13 -17.85 -2.43
CA HIS A 649 -40.65 -16.47 -2.41
C HIS A 649 -40.00 -16.01 -3.73
N ARG A 650 -39.94 -14.70 -3.93
CA ARG A 650 -39.21 -14.03 -5.01
C ARG A 650 -38.42 -12.87 -4.44
N GLN A 651 -37.11 -12.89 -4.64
CA GLN A 651 -36.20 -11.87 -4.15
C GLN A 651 -35.54 -11.13 -5.31
N ALA A 652 -35.58 -9.80 -5.28
CA ALA A 652 -34.79 -8.95 -6.15
C ALA A 652 -33.80 -8.16 -5.28
N SER A 653 -32.56 -8.03 -5.72
CA SER A 653 -31.50 -7.33 -5.01
C SER A 653 -30.75 -6.39 -5.95
N LEU A 654 -30.38 -5.22 -5.43
CA LEU A 654 -29.59 -4.21 -6.12
C LEU A 654 -28.54 -3.67 -5.14
N ASN A 655 -27.28 -3.72 -5.54
CA ASN A 655 -26.17 -3.10 -4.83
C ASN A 655 -25.46 -2.10 -5.73
N LEU A 656 -25.27 -0.88 -5.25
CA LEU A 656 -24.55 0.20 -5.90
C LEU A 656 -23.42 0.63 -4.98
N SER A 657 -22.20 0.74 -5.48
CA SER A 657 -21.09 1.26 -4.67
C SER A 657 -20.16 2.12 -5.51
N GLY A 658 -19.58 3.14 -4.92
CA GLY A 658 -18.72 4.07 -5.64
C GLY A 658 -18.18 5.17 -4.74
N GLY A 659 -17.35 6.03 -5.32
CA GLY A 659 -16.79 7.20 -4.67
C GLY A 659 -17.15 8.48 -5.39
N VAL A 660 -17.25 9.55 -4.62
CA VAL A 660 -17.34 10.92 -5.11
C VAL A 660 -16.18 11.68 -4.49
N VAL A 661 -15.31 12.29 -5.30
CA VAL A 661 -14.18 13.07 -4.83
C VAL A 661 -14.36 14.51 -5.31
N ALA A 662 -14.47 15.44 -4.37
CA ALA A 662 -14.47 16.87 -4.63
C ALA A 662 -13.07 17.43 -4.37
N HIS A 663 -12.49 18.05 -5.40
CA HIS A 663 -11.13 18.61 -5.38
C HIS A 663 -11.12 19.96 -6.10
N ARG A 664 -9.98 20.67 -6.10
CA ARG A 664 -9.83 21.97 -6.76
C ARG A 664 -10.24 21.96 -8.25
N GLY A 665 -10.16 20.79 -8.89
CA GLY A 665 -10.47 20.58 -10.29
C GLY A 665 -11.93 20.31 -10.62
N GLY A 666 -12.80 20.13 -9.62
CA GLY A 666 -14.20 19.76 -9.80
C GLY A 666 -14.62 18.58 -8.93
N VAL A 667 -15.51 17.75 -9.47
CA VAL A 667 -15.98 16.52 -8.85
C VAL A 667 -15.73 15.36 -9.79
N THR A 668 -15.02 14.34 -9.30
CA THR A 668 -14.74 13.11 -10.04
C THR A 668 -15.42 11.94 -9.35
N LEU A 669 -16.17 11.16 -10.13
CA LEU A 669 -16.78 9.91 -9.67
C LEU A 669 -15.78 8.77 -9.84
N SER A 670 -15.85 7.78 -8.96
CA SER A 670 -14.91 6.67 -8.95
C SER A 670 -15.58 5.36 -8.56
N GLN A 671 -14.84 4.27 -8.78
CA GLN A 671 -15.07 3.02 -8.06
C GLN A 671 -14.91 3.22 -6.54
N PRO A 672 -15.35 2.27 -5.70
CA PRO A 672 -15.26 2.38 -4.24
C PRO A 672 -13.84 2.74 -3.76
N LEU A 673 -13.75 3.74 -2.90
CA LEU A 673 -12.47 4.30 -2.44
C LEU A 673 -11.89 3.51 -1.28
N GLY A 674 -10.58 3.27 -1.33
CA GLY A 674 -9.78 2.83 -0.20
C GLY A 674 -9.52 3.97 0.80
N SER A 675 -8.74 3.68 1.84
CA SER A 675 -8.37 4.69 2.85
C SER A 675 -7.40 5.74 2.30
N THR A 676 -6.51 5.33 1.40
CA THR A 676 -5.49 6.14 0.71
C THR A 676 -5.64 5.89 -0.78
N PHE A 677 -5.73 6.96 -1.58
CA PHE A 677 -6.01 6.87 -3.01
C PHE A 677 -5.37 8.03 -3.77
N ALA A 678 -5.23 7.91 -5.08
CA ALA A 678 -4.65 8.95 -5.93
C ALA A 678 -5.69 9.53 -6.90
N LEU A 679 -5.72 10.85 -7.01
CA LEU A 679 -6.44 11.58 -8.05
C LEU A 679 -5.49 11.80 -9.24
N VAL A 680 -5.82 11.17 -10.36
CA VAL A 680 -5.11 11.37 -11.61
C VAL A 680 -5.70 12.56 -12.35
N GLU A 681 -4.83 13.44 -12.81
CA GLU A 681 -5.16 14.54 -13.71
C GLU A 681 -4.39 14.35 -15.02
N ALA A 682 -5.13 14.17 -16.10
CA ALA A 682 -4.62 14.05 -17.46
C ALA A 682 -5.61 14.78 -18.37
N LYS A 683 -5.38 16.08 -18.60
CA LYS A 683 -6.30 16.92 -19.39
C LYS A 683 -6.35 16.44 -20.83
N ASP A 684 -7.49 16.49 -21.50
CA ASP A 684 -7.61 16.09 -22.91
C ASP A 684 -7.32 14.58 -23.22
N ALA A 685 -7.01 13.77 -22.20
CA ALA A 685 -6.79 12.33 -22.32
C ALA A 685 -8.07 11.51 -22.05
N GLN A 686 -9.25 12.05 -22.40
CA GLN A 686 -10.53 11.41 -22.14
C GLN A 686 -10.56 9.97 -22.70
N GLY A 687 -11.03 9.03 -21.89
CA GLY A 687 -11.20 7.64 -22.27
C GLY A 687 -9.93 6.80 -22.14
N VAL A 688 -8.76 7.39 -21.89
CA VAL A 688 -7.52 6.65 -21.61
C VAL A 688 -7.67 5.85 -20.31
N GLY A 689 -7.33 4.56 -20.35
CA GLY A 689 -7.33 3.69 -19.18
C GLY A 689 -6.13 3.93 -18.26
N ILE A 690 -6.26 3.51 -17.00
CA ILE A 690 -5.13 3.42 -16.06
C ILE A 690 -4.66 1.97 -16.01
N GLU A 691 -3.35 1.72 -16.14
CA GLU A 691 -2.81 0.37 -16.06
C GLU A 691 -3.11 -0.30 -14.72
N ASN A 692 -3.37 -1.60 -14.75
CA ASN A 692 -3.72 -2.41 -13.58
C ASN A 692 -4.99 -1.94 -12.83
N GLN A 693 -5.83 -1.10 -13.45
CA GLN A 693 -7.09 -0.61 -12.89
C GLN A 693 -8.26 -0.92 -13.83
N THR A 694 -8.82 -2.13 -13.70
CA THR A 694 -9.96 -2.58 -14.55
C THR A 694 -11.14 -1.62 -14.45
N GLY A 695 -11.61 -1.13 -15.61
CA GLY A 695 -12.76 -0.24 -15.72
C GLY A 695 -12.49 1.23 -15.37
N VAL A 696 -11.30 1.61 -14.87
CA VAL A 696 -10.96 3.00 -14.54
C VAL A 696 -10.41 3.71 -15.77
N ARG A 697 -11.03 4.82 -16.15
CA ARG A 697 -10.66 5.65 -17.31
C ARG A 697 -10.73 7.13 -16.97
N ILE A 698 -9.94 7.94 -17.68
CA ILE A 698 -9.99 9.41 -17.59
C ILE A 698 -11.36 9.91 -18.06
N ASP A 699 -12.03 10.66 -17.19
CA ASP A 699 -13.34 11.25 -17.45
C ASP A 699 -13.27 12.42 -18.47
N PRO A 700 -14.41 12.91 -18.97
CA PRO A 700 -14.42 14.05 -19.91
C PRO A 700 -13.85 15.36 -19.34
N PHE A 701 -13.64 15.46 -18.03
CA PHE A 701 -13.03 16.62 -17.38
C PHE A 701 -11.51 16.45 -17.18
N GLY A 702 -10.94 15.32 -17.64
CA GLY A 702 -9.52 15.01 -17.57
C GLY A 702 -9.07 14.47 -16.22
N TYR A 703 -9.95 13.81 -15.47
CA TYR A 703 -9.63 13.23 -14.17
C TYR A 703 -10.04 11.75 -14.05
N ALA A 704 -9.32 11.03 -13.19
CA ALA A 704 -9.73 9.71 -12.73
C ALA A 704 -9.24 9.49 -11.30
N VAL A 705 -9.74 8.46 -10.64
CA VAL A 705 -9.29 8.10 -9.29
C VAL A 705 -8.76 6.68 -9.31
N VAL A 706 -7.52 6.51 -8.86
CA VAL A 706 -6.94 5.21 -8.53
C VAL A 706 -7.39 4.87 -7.11
N PRO A 707 -8.30 3.89 -6.92
CA PRO A 707 -9.05 3.73 -5.68
C PRO A 707 -8.21 3.30 -4.48
N GLN A 708 -6.99 2.79 -4.70
CA GLN A 708 -6.12 2.30 -3.64
C GLN A 708 -4.66 2.63 -3.90
N SER A 709 -3.98 3.11 -2.86
CA SER A 709 -2.53 3.29 -2.82
C SER A 709 -1.97 2.81 -1.48
N VAL A 710 -0.73 2.31 -1.50
CA VAL A 710 -0.04 1.83 -0.31
C VAL A 710 0.67 3.01 0.36
N PRO A 711 0.37 3.34 1.63
CA PRO A 711 0.96 4.50 2.27
C PRO A 711 2.45 4.29 2.60
N TYR A 712 3.22 5.39 2.58
CA TYR A 712 4.65 5.46 2.82
C TYR A 712 5.48 4.55 1.89
N ARG A 713 4.94 4.23 0.71
CA ARG A 713 5.57 3.41 -0.32
C ARG A 713 5.45 4.11 -1.67
N VAL A 714 6.36 3.79 -2.59
CA VAL A 714 6.27 4.25 -3.97
C VAL A 714 5.09 3.56 -4.65
N ASN A 715 4.17 4.34 -5.18
CA ASN A 715 3.04 3.89 -5.98
C ASN A 715 3.21 4.47 -7.38
N SER A 716 3.44 3.61 -8.36
CA SER A 716 3.53 3.98 -9.76
C SER A 716 2.14 3.96 -10.38
N VAL A 717 1.72 5.10 -10.93
CA VAL A 717 0.49 5.24 -11.69
C VAL A 717 0.87 5.41 -13.15
N ALA A 718 0.26 4.62 -14.03
CA ALA A 718 0.55 4.64 -15.45
C ALA A 718 -0.74 4.76 -16.28
N LEU A 719 -0.71 5.61 -17.31
CA LEU A 719 -1.75 5.67 -18.33
C LEU A 719 -1.50 4.56 -19.35
N ASN A 720 -2.55 3.87 -19.80
CA ASN A 720 -2.46 2.79 -20.78
C ASN A 720 -2.15 3.36 -22.18
N PRO A 721 -0.94 3.14 -22.72
CA PRO A 721 -0.56 3.72 -24.01
C PRO A 721 -1.34 3.14 -25.20
N GLN A 722 -1.98 1.96 -25.03
CA GLN A 722 -2.81 1.36 -26.09
C GLN A 722 -4.10 2.12 -26.34
N ASP A 723 -4.55 2.94 -25.38
CA ASP A 723 -5.73 3.79 -25.53
C ASP A 723 -5.37 5.17 -26.14
N PHE A 724 -4.09 5.44 -26.46
CA PHE A 724 -3.68 6.72 -27.05
C PHE A 724 -4.09 6.77 -28.52
N ASP A 725 -4.93 7.76 -28.87
CA ASP A 725 -5.25 8.04 -30.27
C ASP A 725 -4.10 8.78 -30.97
N ALA A 726 -4.16 8.91 -32.29
CA ALA A 726 -3.10 9.55 -33.09
C ALA A 726 -2.89 11.05 -32.81
N PHE A 727 -3.72 11.66 -31.95
CA PHE A 727 -3.69 13.08 -31.62
C PHE A 727 -3.34 13.34 -30.16
N LEU A 728 -3.13 12.30 -29.36
CA LEU A 728 -2.77 12.42 -27.95
C LEU A 728 -1.32 12.03 -27.77
N ASP A 729 -0.53 12.96 -27.26
CA ASP A 729 0.81 12.68 -26.78
C ASP A 729 0.95 12.93 -25.29
N VAL A 730 1.69 12.06 -24.63
CA VAL A 730 1.95 12.08 -23.19
C VAL A 730 3.43 11.77 -22.99
N PRO A 731 4.30 12.78 -22.80
CA PRO A 731 5.75 12.56 -22.74
C PRO A 731 6.17 11.60 -21.65
N ASN A 732 5.51 11.67 -20.48
CA ASN A 732 5.70 10.76 -19.37
C ASN A 732 4.36 10.12 -19.02
N ALA A 733 4.11 8.89 -19.50
CA ALA A 733 2.88 8.15 -19.20
C ALA A 733 2.91 7.44 -17.84
N VAL A 734 4.01 7.56 -17.07
CA VAL A 734 4.19 6.95 -15.75
C VAL A 734 4.64 8.01 -14.75
N ALA A 735 4.03 8.01 -13.58
CA ALA A 735 4.38 8.90 -12.49
C ALA A 735 4.32 8.18 -11.13
N ASP A 736 5.29 8.48 -10.27
CA ASP A 736 5.41 7.90 -8.93
C ASP A 736 4.91 8.87 -7.85
N THR A 737 4.24 8.33 -6.84
CA THR A 737 3.83 9.08 -5.65
C THR A 737 4.08 8.26 -4.38
N VAL A 738 4.38 8.93 -3.27
CA VAL A 738 4.56 8.31 -1.95
C VAL A 738 3.53 8.89 -0.97
N PRO A 739 2.26 8.46 -1.03
CA PRO A 739 1.21 8.99 -0.19
C PRO A 739 1.46 8.64 1.27
N THR A 740 1.21 9.59 2.16
CA THR A 740 1.04 9.29 3.59
C THR A 740 -0.30 8.58 3.85
N ARG A 741 -0.44 7.90 5.00
CA ARG A 741 -1.66 7.15 5.33
C ARG A 741 -2.92 8.01 5.30
N GLY A 742 -3.79 7.82 4.31
CA GLY A 742 -5.04 8.55 4.15
C GLY A 742 -4.92 9.84 3.33
N ALA A 743 -3.77 10.08 2.71
CA ALA A 743 -3.59 11.14 1.73
C ALA A 743 -4.44 10.89 0.47
N ILE A 744 -4.76 12.00 -0.19
CA ILE A 744 -5.34 12.02 -1.54
C ILE A 744 -4.26 12.65 -2.42
N THR A 745 -3.40 11.85 -3.02
CA THR A 745 -2.27 12.39 -3.79
C THR A 745 -2.73 12.77 -5.19
N ARG A 746 -2.21 13.88 -5.71
CA ARG A 746 -2.51 14.31 -7.08
C ARG A 746 -1.38 13.84 -7.98
N VAL A 747 -1.70 12.98 -8.93
CA VAL A 747 -0.77 12.53 -9.97
C VAL A 747 -1.14 13.26 -11.25
N ARG A 748 -0.26 14.16 -11.70
CA ARG A 748 -0.49 14.94 -12.91
C ARG A 748 0.32 14.36 -14.07
N PHE A 749 -0.36 14.17 -15.20
CA PHE A 749 0.25 13.88 -16.49
C PHE A 749 0.11 15.10 -17.38
N ASP A 750 1.22 15.54 -17.96
CA ASP A 750 1.18 16.54 -19.01
C ASP A 750 0.79 15.87 -20.31
N THR A 751 -0.28 16.38 -20.90
CA THR A 751 -1.00 15.78 -22.01
C THR A 751 -1.14 16.83 -23.09
N PHE A 752 -0.81 16.45 -24.32
CA PHE A 752 -0.84 17.34 -25.47
C PHE A 752 -1.76 16.73 -26.51
N ARG A 753 -2.94 17.33 -26.68
CA ARG A 753 -3.88 16.94 -27.72
C ARG A 753 -3.75 17.88 -28.92
N GLY A 754 -3.59 17.32 -30.11
CA GLY A 754 -3.39 18.07 -31.35
C GLY A 754 -2.65 17.25 -32.41
N TYR A 755 -2.14 17.90 -33.44
CA TYR A 755 -1.37 17.20 -34.46
C TYR A 755 0.05 16.91 -33.98
N SER A 756 0.60 15.77 -34.38
CA SER A 756 2.03 15.51 -34.29
C SER A 756 2.68 15.82 -35.63
N VAL A 757 3.72 16.65 -35.61
CA VAL A 757 4.44 17.09 -36.81
C VAL A 757 5.94 16.96 -36.62
N LEU A 758 6.63 16.61 -37.69
CA LEU A 758 8.06 16.73 -37.84
C LEU A 758 8.35 17.95 -38.71
N ILE A 759 8.90 19.01 -38.13
CA ILE A 759 9.17 20.28 -38.79
C ILE A 759 10.65 20.30 -39.20
N HIS A 760 10.90 20.37 -40.49
CA HIS A 760 12.21 20.70 -41.06
C HIS A 760 12.32 22.22 -41.15
N THR A 761 13.09 22.87 -40.27
CA THR A 761 13.14 24.33 -40.21
C THR A 761 14.48 24.96 -40.58
N THR A 762 14.41 26.09 -41.28
CA THR A 762 15.55 26.96 -41.61
C THR A 762 15.30 28.39 -41.13
N LEU A 763 16.35 29.11 -40.80
CA LEU A 763 16.33 30.54 -40.52
C LEU A 763 16.16 31.33 -41.83
N ALA A 764 15.76 32.60 -41.73
CA ALA A 764 15.52 33.47 -42.88
C ALA A 764 16.75 33.67 -43.80
N ASP A 765 17.96 33.43 -43.29
CA ASP A 765 19.22 33.47 -44.04
C ASP A 765 19.60 32.11 -44.69
N GLY A 766 18.77 31.08 -44.52
CA GLY A 766 18.99 29.73 -45.05
C GLY A 766 19.86 28.84 -44.16
N SER A 767 20.34 29.33 -43.01
CA SER A 767 21.02 28.51 -42.00
C SER A 767 20.01 27.71 -41.16
N TYR A 768 20.49 26.74 -40.37
CA TYR A 768 19.63 25.96 -39.48
C TYR A 768 19.63 26.57 -38.08
N PRO A 769 18.51 26.51 -37.34
CA PRO A 769 18.54 26.80 -35.91
C PRO A 769 19.53 25.88 -35.19
N PRO A 770 20.16 26.36 -34.11
CA PRO A 770 21.13 25.56 -33.39
C PRO A 770 20.50 24.31 -32.78
N LEU A 771 21.27 23.22 -32.79
CA LEU A 771 20.92 21.97 -32.12
C LEU A 771 20.62 22.24 -30.64
N GLY A 772 19.58 21.62 -30.10
CA GLY A 772 19.16 21.81 -28.70
C GLY A 772 18.36 23.08 -28.44
N ALA A 773 18.03 23.88 -29.47
CA ALA A 773 17.06 24.95 -29.31
C ALA A 773 15.69 24.39 -28.94
N GLU A 774 14.98 25.06 -28.02
CA GLU A 774 13.69 24.62 -27.52
C GLU A 774 12.55 25.35 -28.26
N LEU A 775 11.49 24.60 -28.57
CA LEU A 775 10.30 25.12 -29.21
C LEU A 775 9.16 25.28 -28.19
N TYR A 776 8.79 26.52 -27.95
CA TYR A 776 7.74 26.93 -27.02
C TYR A 776 6.43 27.20 -27.73
N ARG A 777 5.33 26.71 -27.15
CA ARG A 777 3.97 27.14 -27.52
C ARG A 777 3.66 28.51 -26.93
N ALA A 778 2.56 29.12 -27.38
CA ALA A 778 2.06 30.37 -26.80
C ALA A 778 1.74 30.25 -25.29
N SER A 779 1.49 29.03 -24.80
CA SER A 779 1.31 28.70 -23.38
C SER A 779 2.59 28.76 -22.55
N GLY A 780 3.77 28.90 -23.19
CA GLY A 780 5.07 28.89 -22.53
C GLY A 780 5.61 27.49 -22.19
N ILE A 781 4.92 26.43 -22.63
CA ILE A 781 5.38 25.05 -22.49
C ILE A 781 6.34 24.75 -23.65
N SER A 782 7.45 24.06 -23.35
CA SER A 782 8.40 23.53 -24.33
C SER A 782 7.93 22.15 -24.78
N ASN A 783 7.77 21.95 -26.09
CA ASN A 783 7.07 20.80 -26.67
C ASN A 783 7.91 20.06 -27.72
N GLY A 784 9.15 20.49 -27.94
CA GLY A 784 10.03 19.94 -28.95
C GLY A 784 11.43 20.54 -28.87
N LEU A 785 12.42 19.72 -29.25
CA LEU A 785 13.83 20.08 -29.27
C LEU A 785 14.34 20.03 -30.71
N VAL A 786 15.13 21.03 -31.12
CA VAL A 786 15.76 21.03 -32.44
C VAL A 786 16.85 19.97 -32.49
N GLY A 787 16.68 19.03 -33.41
CA GLY A 787 17.62 17.99 -33.80
C GLY A 787 18.53 18.40 -34.96
N PRO A 788 19.33 17.46 -35.48
CA PRO A 788 20.19 17.69 -36.64
C PRO A 788 19.43 18.22 -37.86
N GLY A 789 20.06 19.10 -38.65
CA GLY A 789 19.46 19.61 -39.89
C GLY A 789 18.23 20.52 -39.70
N GLY A 790 18.00 21.02 -38.48
CA GLY A 790 16.85 21.86 -38.16
C GLY A 790 15.55 21.07 -37.98
N ASP A 791 15.61 19.76 -37.75
CA ASP A 791 14.45 18.90 -37.60
C ASP A 791 13.87 18.99 -36.18
N VAL A 792 12.57 19.18 -36.04
CA VAL A 792 11.90 19.30 -34.74
C VAL A 792 10.65 18.43 -34.74
N TYR A 793 10.61 17.42 -33.87
CA TYR A 793 9.36 16.72 -33.59
C TYR A 793 8.58 17.49 -32.53
N VAL A 794 7.31 17.78 -32.83
CA VAL A 794 6.40 18.49 -31.93
C VAL A 794 5.06 17.80 -31.97
N SER A 795 4.53 17.48 -30.81
CA SER A 795 3.26 16.80 -30.64
C SER A 795 2.20 17.68 -30.00
N GLY A 796 0.94 17.36 -30.28
CA GLY A 796 -0.22 17.99 -29.69
C GLY A 796 -0.37 19.49 -29.99
N ILE A 797 0.06 19.94 -31.17
CA ILE A 797 -0.04 21.34 -31.63
C ILE A 797 -1.38 21.63 -32.32
N ASP A 798 -1.82 22.88 -32.23
CA ASP A 798 -3.03 23.34 -32.91
C ASP A 798 -2.74 23.78 -34.35
N SER A 799 -3.72 23.58 -35.22
CA SER A 799 -3.67 24.07 -36.60
C SER A 799 -3.59 25.60 -36.62
N GLY A 800 -2.61 26.18 -37.33
CA GLY A 800 -2.42 27.64 -37.39
C GLY A 800 -1.68 28.25 -36.20
N GLU A 801 -1.19 27.44 -35.26
CA GLU A 801 -0.52 27.92 -34.05
C GLU A 801 0.85 28.55 -34.35
N LYS A 802 1.22 29.55 -33.54
CA LYS A 802 2.54 30.20 -33.55
C LYS A 802 3.42 29.58 -32.47
N LEU A 803 4.59 29.12 -32.87
CA LEU A 803 5.59 28.47 -32.03
C LEU A 803 6.84 29.34 -31.96
N GLN A 804 7.36 29.57 -30.76
CA GLN A 804 8.57 30.36 -30.52
C GLN A 804 9.75 29.43 -30.25
N MET A 805 10.74 29.46 -31.13
CA MET A 805 12.01 28.76 -30.93
C MET A 805 12.99 29.65 -30.18
N LYS A 806 13.64 29.14 -29.14
CA LYS A 806 14.63 29.88 -28.34
C LYS A 806 15.90 29.06 -28.12
N TRP A 807 17.05 29.72 -28.22
CA TRP A 807 18.38 29.16 -27.91
C TRP A 807 19.25 30.11 -27.08
N GLY A 808 18.65 31.15 -26.50
CA GLY A 808 19.29 32.09 -25.59
C GLY A 808 18.32 33.16 -25.10
N GLU A 809 18.78 34.00 -24.16
CA GLU A 809 17.95 35.00 -23.46
C GLU A 809 17.76 36.30 -24.26
N THR A 810 18.54 36.53 -25.31
CA THR A 810 18.46 37.77 -26.10
C THR A 810 17.44 37.65 -27.24
N HIS A 811 16.84 38.78 -27.65
CA HIS A 811 15.87 38.82 -28.76
C HIS A 811 16.41 38.25 -30.09
N GLN A 812 17.73 38.31 -30.31
CA GLN A 812 18.40 37.77 -31.50
C GLN A 812 18.62 36.24 -31.42
N GLN A 813 18.37 35.62 -30.27
CA GLN A 813 18.48 34.18 -30.03
C GLN A 813 17.10 33.49 -29.95
N SER A 814 16.11 34.08 -30.62
CA SER A 814 14.78 33.49 -30.75
C SER A 814 14.18 33.77 -32.13
N CYS A 815 13.32 32.88 -32.61
CA CYS A 815 12.56 33.06 -33.84
C CYS A 815 11.17 32.44 -33.72
N GLU A 816 10.25 32.81 -34.61
CA GLU A 816 8.85 32.37 -34.60
C GLU A 816 8.54 31.57 -35.88
N ILE A 817 7.87 30.43 -35.68
CA ILE A 817 7.31 29.55 -36.72
C ILE A 817 5.79 29.64 -36.64
N THR A 818 5.12 29.87 -37.77
CA THR A 818 3.65 29.78 -37.85
C THR A 818 3.28 28.51 -38.59
N LEU A 819 2.48 27.65 -37.96
CA LEU A 819 2.00 26.43 -38.56
C LEU A 819 0.95 26.72 -39.65
N PRO A 820 0.94 25.96 -40.76
CA PRO A 820 -0.13 26.05 -41.74
C PRO A 820 -1.43 25.46 -41.19
N GLU A 821 -2.55 25.71 -41.88
CA GLU A 821 -3.81 25.03 -41.56
C GLU A 821 -3.69 23.52 -41.86
N LEU A 822 -3.76 22.70 -40.82
CA LEU A 822 -3.68 21.25 -40.91
C LEU A 822 -5.09 20.68 -41.10
N ARG A 823 -5.42 20.19 -42.30
CA ARG A 823 -6.70 19.52 -42.58
C ARG A 823 -6.65 18.03 -42.21
N GLN A 824 -7.73 17.51 -41.62
CA GLN A 824 -7.89 16.07 -41.42
C GLN A 824 -8.04 15.38 -42.78
N GLU A 825 -7.08 14.55 -43.17
CA GLU A 825 -7.25 13.64 -44.32
C GLU A 825 -7.63 12.25 -43.82
N PRO A 826 -8.69 11.59 -44.37
CA PRO A 826 -9.24 10.36 -43.79
C PRO A 826 -8.36 9.10 -43.93
N GLN A 827 -7.13 9.17 -44.46
CA GLN A 827 -6.51 7.97 -45.03
C GLN A 827 -4.99 7.77 -44.88
N GLN A 828 -4.28 8.54 -44.05
CA GLN A 828 -2.90 8.20 -43.71
C GLN A 828 -2.72 8.03 -42.20
N ALA A 829 -2.60 6.77 -41.80
CA ALA A 829 -2.13 6.35 -40.49
C ALA A 829 -0.60 6.56 -40.39
N THR A 830 -0.13 7.79 -40.54
CA THR A 830 1.21 8.16 -40.11
C THR A 830 1.09 8.78 -38.71
N ALA A 831 1.95 8.35 -37.79
CA ALA A 831 1.96 8.86 -36.41
C ALA A 831 2.31 10.36 -36.32
N TRP A 832 2.84 10.95 -37.40
CA TRP A 832 3.11 12.38 -37.54
C TRP A 832 3.06 12.84 -39.01
N ARG A 833 3.04 14.16 -39.22
CA ARG A 833 3.13 14.83 -40.54
C ARG A 833 4.43 15.60 -40.70
N GLU A 834 5.05 15.52 -41.87
CA GLU A 834 6.25 16.31 -42.16
C GLU A 834 5.89 17.68 -42.74
N LEU A 835 6.56 18.74 -42.26
CA LEU A 835 6.40 20.12 -42.70
C LEU A 835 7.77 20.76 -42.89
N SER A 836 7.93 21.63 -43.90
CA SER A 836 9.13 22.46 -44.04
C SER A 836 8.75 23.93 -43.81
N LEU A 837 9.29 24.56 -42.77
CA LEU A 837 8.88 25.90 -42.33
C LEU A 837 10.08 26.80 -42.06
N ILE A 838 9.97 28.07 -42.46
CA ILE A 838 11.01 29.07 -42.21
C ILE A 838 10.75 29.74 -40.85
N CYS A 839 11.75 29.76 -39.98
CA CYS A 839 11.72 30.46 -38.70
C CYS A 839 12.12 31.93 -38.89
N THR A 840 11.23 32.85 -38.51
CA THR A 840 11.43 34.29 -38.72
C THR A 840 11.79 34.99 -37.41
N VAL A 841 12.89 35.76 -37.41
CA VAL A 841 13.31 36.51 -36.22
C VAL A 841 12.34 37.65 -35.98
N THR A 842 11.78 37.75 -34.76
CA THR A 842 10.82 38.79 -34.41
C THR A 842 11.51 40.17 -34.45
N PRO A 843 11.04 41.15 -35.25
CA PRO A 843 11.65 42.48 -35.27
C PRO A 843 11.48 43.15 -33.91
N SER A 844 12.55 43.74 -33.38
CA SER A 844 12.51 44.55 -32.15
C SER A 844 11.47 45.66 -32.28
N ARG A 845 10.51 45.74 -31.34
CA ARG A 845 9.64 46.91 -31.17
C ARG A 845 10.22 47.86 -30.15
#